data_AF-A0A945GLG9-F1
#
_entry.id   AF-A0A945GLG9-F1
#
_cell.length_a   1.000
_cell.length_b   1.000
_cell.length_c   1.000
_cell.angle_alpha   90.00
_cell.angle_beta   90.00
_cell.angle_gamma   90.00
#
_symmetry.space_group_name_H-M   'P 1'
#
loop_
_entity.id
_entity.type
_entity.pdbx_description
1 polymer ?
#
loop_
_entity_poly.entity_id
_entity_poly.type
_entity_poly.pdbx_seq_one_letter_code
_entity_poly.pdbx_strand_id
1 'polypeptide(L)'
;MHAFTALIDRYKDAVYGVALNLVSDFDAAEDIAQEAFLKAYLHLRTLDQPTRFGNWLRIIAANQARSYLRQRARLAAHSLAEEPDLAPSVEQQAALQEHEERRQLLERAAIEAIDKLPEENRLPLILHYMGGRTAEQVGTVLGISGAAAKMRLHRARRRLQQEALEMVEETLKQKGPGPEFTDRFRQTQLTVLCADLGGFALRTQDIDAVKVAELLFDYHGEMGDIVQTHGGTLDRCDGSGFTAFFGAPITCENHAMQACTAVLEMREKLATWPESGKPEVELRCGLSSGHALVGDMGSRHRADYTVAGDPVHLADRLQKLCSRFRLSIAIDEQVCEQVKEAMEVRELDRITFPGAADSVTAGELLCPRGALTGGQQRTISLFNQGLTLFKEKKWREALPLFEEAGQGEGDLRDWLSWRYRDRCWIHLEAPHFPGLSRLPKEDMVMLLRHVDQRDLLESFRETDPEVRDGFLRVMSQRVRLYMTEEFDAVDHTGYSKEEIAGKQNKIVDIAGWLAQEGKIDLDLGPQVADHRAVMDRIPPQLAADFNCRESSLAEEGVSIVEAGELPGRRRFPWLEKSLKIVTMGSGVVVTCDSQRLEWAEKNLGNLDRDQLFSAGTLALLQEFVAPDGQFIAGPDLKFVCSKDRLRPVPYTNWLQLELYEEDRIDELRQHTEFQHGLSSTPQPDRPDVLACVARKENQLIALAGTSADSDDFWQIGISVLPEFRGRGIAREVVHELTRAILARGKIPYYSTHVDNLASNNVAIHLGYWPAWTEIYARDLSRT
;
A
#
# COMPACT_ATOMS: atom_id res chain seq x y z
N MET A 1 29.57 27.99 -19.01
CA MET A 1 28.58 27.19 -18.26
C MET A 1 27.89 28.01 -17.17
N HIS A 2 28.61 28.63 -16.22
CA HIS A 2 28.01 29.39 -15.10
C HIS A 2 26.96 30.47 -15.48
N ALA A 3 27.15 31.20 -16.58
CA ALA A 3 26.19 32.22 -17.02
C ALA A 3 24.86 31.66 -17.55
N PHE A 4 24.84 30.42 -18.05
CA PHE A 4 23.62 29.78 -18.55
C PHE A 4 22.81 29.15 -17.40
N THR A 5 23.49 28.64 -16.36
CA THR A 5 22.83 28.17 -15.12
C THR A 5 21.97 29.26 -14.50
N ALA A 6 22.44 30.52 -14.44
CA ALA A 6 21.64 31.65 -13.97
C ALA A 6 20.39 31.94 -14.83
N LEU A 7 20.42 31.61 -16.12
CA LEU A 7 19.24 31.69 -17.00
C LEU A 7 18.28 30.53 -16.74
N ILE A 8 18.78 29.32 -16.47
CA ILE A 8 17.94 28.18 -16.08
C ILE A 8 17.19 28.50 -14.79
N ASP A 9 17.90 28.94 -13.74
CA ASP A 9 17.28 29.26 -12.45
C ASP A 9 16.24 30.37 -12.54
N ARG A 10 16.44 31.34 -13.44
CA ARG A 10 15.51 32.46 -13.64
C ARG A 10 14.24 32.07 -14.39
N TYR A 11 14.30 31.08 -15.27
CA TYR A 11 13.22 30.77 -16.21
C TYR A 11 12.62 29.36 -16.07
N LYS A 12 13.18 28.49 -15.21
CA LYS A 12 12.73 27.09 -15.05
C LYS A 12 11.25 26.96 -14.75
N ASP A 13 10.72 27.76 -13.83
CA ASP A 13 9.31 27.74 -13.45
C ASP A 13 8.39 28.20 -14.61
N ALA A 14 8.85 29.18 -15.40
CA ALA A 14 8.09 29.69 -16.53
C ALA A 14 8.08 28.74 -17.73
N VAL A 15 9.15 27.98 -17.94
CA VAL A 15 9.26 26.96 -18.99
C VAL A 15 8.44 25.73 -18.62
N TYR A 16 8.59 25.26 -17.38
CA TYR A 16 7.79 24.17 -16.83
C TYR A 16 6.30 24.50 -16.86
N GLY A 17 5.91 25.71 -16.44
CA GLY A 17 4.51 26.16 -16.50
C GLY A 17 3.92 26.22 -17.91
N VAL A 18 4.71 26.54 -18.93
CA VAL A 18 4.27 26.50 -20.34
C VAL A 18 4.10 25.06 -20.82
N ALA A 19 5.03 24.16 -20.47
CA ALA A 19 4.94 22.75 -20.83
C ALA A 19 3.73 22.09 -20.17
N LEU A 20 3.56 22.27 -18.85
CA LEU A 20 2.47 21.70 -18.07
C LEU A 20 1.09 22.19 -18.52
N ASN A 21 0.94 23.47 -18.86
CA ASN A 21 -0.31 24.01 -19.40
C ASN A 21 -0.72 23.37 -20.74
N LEU A 22 0.25 22.86 -21.52
CA LEU A 22 -0.02 22.27 -22.83
C LEU A 22 -0.20 20.75 -22.77
N VAL A 23 0.54 20.05 -21.91
CA VAL A 23 0.55 18.58 -21.86
C VAL A 23 -0.25 17.98 -20.70
N SER A 24 -0.56 18.77 -19.67
CA SER A 24 -1.30 18.35 -18.47
C SER A 24 -0.77 17.07 -17.81
N ASP A 25 0.54 16.86 -17.88
CA ASP A 25 1.27 15.67 -17.41
C ASP A 25 2.58 16.14 -16.78
N PHE A 26 2.83 15.77 -15.52
CA PHE A 26 3.92 16.31 -14.70
C PHE A 26 5.30 15.82 -15.14
N ASP A 27 5.42 14.52 -15.42
CA ASP A 27 6.67 13.89 -15.85
C ASP A 27 7.03 14.35 -17.27
N ALA A 28 6.03 14.40 -18.16
CA ALA A 28 6.23 14.92 -19.52
C ALA A 28 6.60 16.41 -19.53
N ALA A 29 6.00 17.22 -18.66
CA ALA A 29 6.30 18.65 -18.55
C ALA A 29 7.74 18.90 -18.07
N GLU A 30 8.28 18.02 -17.21
CA GLU A 30 9.66 18.09 -16.75
C GLU A 30 10.64 17.77 -17.88
N ASP A 31 10.42 16.68 -18.61
CA ASP A 31 11.23 16.29 -19.76
C ASP A 31 11.24 17.37 -20.85
N ILE A 32 10.07 17.92 -21.17
CA ILE A 32 9.92 19.02 -22.14
C ILE A 32 10.67 20.27 -21.68
N ALA A 33 10.65 20.57 -20.38
CA ALA A 33 11.36 21.72 -19.84
C ALA A 33 12.88 21.54 -19.97
N GLN A 34 13.41 20.36 -19.65
CA GLN A 34 14.82 20.03 -19.81
C GLN A 34 15.26 20.14 -21.28
N GLU A 35 14.48 19.58 -22.21
CA GLU A 35 14.80 19.62 -23.64
C GLU A 35 14.69 21.04 -24.23
N ALA A 36 13.76 21.86 -23.72
CA ALA A 36 13.65 23.27 -24.11
C ALA A 36 14.88 24.09 -23.71
N PHE A 37 15.44 23.87 -22.51
CA PHE A 37 16.69 24.51 -22.09
C PHE A 37 17.89 24.02 -22.88
N LEU A 38 17.96 22.74 -23.21
CA LEU A 38 19.03 22.19 -24.06
C LEU A 38 19.00 22.82 -25.46
N LYS A 39 17.83 22.92 -26.10
CA LYS A 39 17.67 23.57 -27.41
C LYS A 39 17.95 25.07 -27.35
N ALA A 40 17.56 25.73 -26.27
CA ALA A 40 17.89 27.14 -26.07
C ALA A 40 19.40 27.36 -25.91
N TYR A 41 20.12 26.45 -25.26
CA TYR A 41 21.59 26.50 -25.15
C TYR A 41 22.25 26.38 -26.52
N LEU A 42 21.83 25.39 -27.32
CA LEU A 42 22.39 25.11 -28.64
C LEU A 42 22.12 26.22 -29.66
N HIS A 43 20.94 26.85 -29.60
CA HIS A 43 20.53 27.89 -30.53
C HIS A 43 20.69 29.30 -29.96
N LEU A 44 21.36 29.49 -28.83
CA LEU A 44 21.48 30.80 -28.17
C LEU A 44 22.07 31.88 -29.09
N ARG A 45 22.93 31.48 -30.04
CA ARG A 45 23.57 32.37 -31.01
C ARG A 45 22.62 32.93 -32.09
N THR A 46 21.42 32.38 -32.24
CA THR A 46 20.41 32.85 -33.20
C THR A 46 19.47 33.92 -32.62
N LEU A 47 19.65 34.27 -31.33
CA LEU A 47 18.86 35.29 -30.68
C LEU A 47 19.49 36.67 -30.88
N ASP A 48 18.97 37.42 -31.86
CA ASP A 48 19.48 38.75 -32.22
C ASP A 48 19.21 39.83 -31.15
N GLN A 49 18.23 39.60 -30.26
CA GLN A 49 17.84 40.55 -29.19
C GLN A 49 17.82 39.85 -27.82
N PRO A 50 18.86 40.04 -26.98
CA PRO A 50 18.96 39.40 -25.66
C PRO A 50 17.77 39.69 -24.72
N THR A 51 17.12 40.84 -24.86
CA THR A 51 15.94 41.24 -24.08
C THR A 51 14.70 40.37 -24.33
N ARG A 52 14.69 39.59 -25.42
CA ARG A 52 13.58 38.69 -25.79
C ARG A 52 13.79 37.24 -25.37
N PHE A 53 14.88 36.92 -24.67
CA PHE A 53 15.25 35.57 -24.27
C PHE A 53 14.09 34.80 -23.61
N GLY A 54 13.38 35.44 -22.66
CA GLY A 54 12.25 34.79 -21.96
C GLY A 54 11.08 34.41 -22.88
N ASN A 55 10.72 35.26 -23.85
CA ASN A 55 9.65 34.93 -24.81
C ASN A 55 10.10 33.91 -25.84
N TRP A 56 11.34 34.01 -26.30
CA TRP A 56 11.95 33.04 -27.21
C TRP A 56 12.00 31.63 -26.60
N LEU A 57 12.42 31.53 -25.34
CA LEU A 57 12.48 30.27 -24.59
C LEU A 57 11.10 29.64 -24.36
N ARG A 58 10.06 30.44 -24.05
CA ARG A 58 8.67 29.95 -23.95
C ARG A 58 8.14 29.39 -25.27
N ILE A 59 8.53 29.97 -26.40
CA ILE A 59 8.16 29.46 -27.74
C ILE A 59 8.82 28.10 -28.00
N ILE A 60 10.09 27.93 -27.62
CA ILE A 60 10.79 26.64 -27.72
C ILE A 60 10.04 25.58 -26.89
N ALA A 61 9.70 25.90 -25.64
CA ALA A 61 8.95 25.01 -24.75
C ALA A 61 7.58 24.62 -25.32
N ALA A 62 6.80 25.60 -25.81
CA ALA A 62 5.50 25.35 -26.43
C ALA A 62 5.59 24.47 -27.69
N ASN A 63 6.66 24.61 -28.47
CA ASN A 63 6.88 23.80 -29.65
C ASN A 63 7.31 22.37 -29.31
N GLN A 64 8.10 22.17 -28.25
CA GLN A 64 8.41 20.85 -27.72
C GLN A 64 7.16 20.16 -27.18
N ALA A 65 6.34 20.85 -26.39
CA ALA A 65 5.06 20.31 -25.91
C ALA A 65 4.12 19.89 -27.04
N ARG A 66 3.96 20.72 -28.08
CA ARG A 66 3.17 20.34 -29.27
C ARG A 66 3.78 19.17 -30.04
N SER A 67 5.12 19.06 -30.08
CA SER A 67 5.79 17.95 -30.75
C SER A 67 5.58 16.63 -29.99
N TYR A 68 5.72 16.67 -28.66
CA TYR A 68 5.41 15.57 -27.76
C TYR A 68 3.96 15.10 -27.93
N LEU A 69 2.97 16.01 -27.92
CA LEU A 69 1.56 15.68 -28.14
C LEU A 69 1.31 15.03 -29.51
N ARG A 70 1.97 15.51 -30.57
CA ARG A 70 1.89 14.90 -31.91
C ARG A 70 2.50 13.50 -31.94
N GLN A 71 3.65 13.29 -31.30
CA GLN A 71 4.32 11.99 -31.26
C GLN A 71 3.53 10.99 -30.41
N ARG A 72 2.98 11.42 -29.28
CA ARG A 72 2.05 10.65 -28.44
C ARG A 72 0.78 10.28 -29.20
N ALA A 73 0.17 11.21 -29.95
CA ALA A 73 -0.97 10.92 -30.82
C ALA A 73 -0.60 9.92 -31.93
N ARG A 74 0.63 9.98 -32.47
CA ARG A 74 1.11 9.06 -33.51
C ARG A 74 1.40 7.65 -32.98
N LEU A 75 1.93 7.54 -31.76
CA LEU A 75 2.15 6.27 -31.04
C LEU A 75 0.81 5.64 -30.62
N ALA A 76 -0.14 6.45 -30.15
CA ALA A 76 -1.52 6.02 -29.92
C ALA A 76 -2.17 5.52 -31.22
N ALA A 77 -1.93 6.20 -32.35
CA ALA A 77 -2.42 5.77 -33.67
C ALA A 77 -1.73 4.49 -34.21
N HIS A 78 -0.48 4.20 -33.82
CA HIS A 78 0.21 2.95 -34.20
C HIS A 78 -0.16 1.77 -33.30
N SER A 79 -0.51 2.02 -32.03
CA SER A 79 -1.06 1.00 -31.13
C SER A 79 -2.48 0.56 -31.50
N LEU A 80 -3.14 1.29 -32.40
CA LEU A 80 -4.51 1.04 -32.90
C LEU A 80 -4.52 0.45 -34.32
N ALA A 81 -3.37 0.03 -34.86
CA ALA A 81 -3.25 -0.50 -36.22
C ALA A 81 -3.16 -2.05 -36.30
N GLU A 82 -3.32 -2.75 -35.18
CA GLU A 82 -3.48 -4.21 -35.12
C GLU A 82 -4.73 -4.57 -34.29
N GLU A 83 -5.89 -4.44 -34.94
CA GLU A 83 -7.13 -5.25 -34.87
C GLU A 83 -8.39 -4.36 -35.08
N PRO A 84 -9.27 -4.67 -36.06
CA PRO A 84 -10.39 -3.82 -36.43
C PRO A 84 -11.72 -4.31 -35.83
N ASP A 85 -12.26 -3.60 -34.84
CA ASP A 85 -13.66 -3.15 -34.78
C ASP A 85 -13.93 -2.52 -33.41
N LEU A 86 -14.40 -1.26 -33.39
CA LEU A 86 -15.24 -0.59 -32.36
C LEU A 86 -15.13 0.93 -32.54
N ALA A 87 -15.82 1.48 -33.54
CA ALA A 87 -16.17 2.91 -33.51
C ALA A 87 -17.16 3.13 -32.35
N PRO A 88 -16.99 4.15 -31.49
CA PRO A 88 -17.93 4.43 -30.41
C PRO A 88 -19.32 4.75 -30.98
N SER A 89 -20.35 4.17 -30.36
CA SER A 89 -21.74 4.32 -30.76
C SER A 89 -22.22 5.78 -30.69
N VAL A 90 -23.29 6.11 -31.42
CA VAL A 90 -23.93 7.44 -31.42
C VAL A 90 -24.32 7.89 -30.00
N GLU A 91 -24.67 6.96 -29.12
CA GLU A 91 -24.99 7.21 -27.70
C GLU A 91 -23.76 7.58 -26.88
N GLN A 92 -22.60 6.97 -27.15
CA GLN A 92 -21.33 7.32 -26.51
C GLN A 92 -20.83 8.70 -26.98
N GLN A 93 -21.07 9.07 -28.24
CA GLN A 93 -20.77 10.42 -28.75
C GLN A 93 -21.68 11.48 -28.12
N ALA A 94 -22.97 11.18 -27.95
CA ALA A 94 -23.91 12.07 -27.28
C ALA A 94 -23.57 12.26 -25.79
N ALA A 95 -23.18 11.18 -25.08
CA ALA A 95 -22.78 11.26 -23.68
C ALA A 95 -21.46 12.05 -23.48
N LEU A 96 -20.49 11.87 -24.37
CA LEU A 96 -19.24 12.65 -24.36
C LEU A 96 -19.52 14.13 -24.66
N GLN A 97 -20.42 14.42 -25.59
CA GLN A 97 -20.82 15.79 -25.91
C GLN A 97 -21.59 16.45 -24.76
N GLU A 98 -22.51 15.72 -24.10
CA GLU A 98 -23.22 16.20 -22.93
C GLU A 98 -22.28 16.45 -21.74
N HIS A 99 -21.27 15.59 -21.54
CA HIS A 99 -20.22 15.81 -20.54
C HIS A 99 -19.36 17.03 -20.84
N GLU A 100 -18.98 17.25 -22.11
CA GLU A 100 -18.22 18.42 -22.56
C GLU A 100 -19.04 19.71 -22.38
N GLU A 101 -20.32 19.71 -22.76
CA GLU A 101 -21.24 20.83 -22.60
C GLU A 101 -21.49 21.17 -21.13
N ARG A 102 -21.70 20.15 -20.28
CA ARG A 102 -21.86 20.33 -18.82
C ARG A 102 -20.58 20.89 -18.19
N ARG A 103 -19.41 20.43 -18.64
CA ARG A 103 -18.12 20.94 -18.16
C ARG A 103 -17.93 22.41 -18.57
N GLN A 104 -18.23 22.77 -19.82
CA GLN A 104 -18.16 24.16 -20.29
C GLN A 104 -19.14 25.07 -19.55
N LEU A 105 -20.33 24.59 -19.20
CA LEU A 105 -21.30 25.34 -18.40
C LEU A 105 -20.78 25.60 -16.98
N LEU A 106 -20.21 24.58 -16.33
CA LEU A 106 -19.62 24.70 -14.98
C LEU A 106 -18.41 25.63 -14.99
N GLU A 107 -17.55 25.55 -16.01
CA GLU A 107 -16.40 26.45 -16.19
C GLU A 107 -16.85 27.91 -16.32
N ARG A 108 -17.89 28.19 -17.13
CA ARG A 108 -18.46 29.54 -17.26
C ARG A 108 -19.06 30.05 -15.96
N ALA A 109 -19.83 29.22 -15.26
CA ALA A 109 -20.44 29.58 -13.97
C ALA A 109 -19.38 29.87 -12.90
N ALA A 110 -18.28 29.09 -12.87
CA ALA A 110 -17.17 29.30 -11.96
C ALA A 110 -16.44 30.63 -12.23
N ILE A 111 -16.20 30.97 -13.51
CA ILE A 111 -15.59 32.25 -13.90
C ILE A 111 -16.49 33.41 -13.50
N GLU A 112 -17.80 33.32 -13.75
CA GLU A 112 -18.76 34.37 -13.41
C GLU A 112 -18.83 34.60 -11.89
N ALA A 113 -18.82 33.53 -11.08
CA ALA A 113 -18.80 33.64 -9.62
C ALA A 113 -17.49 34.26 -9.11
N ILE A 114 -16.35 33.93 -9.73
CA ILE A 114 -15.06 34.55 -9.38
C ILE A 114 -15.04 36.05 -9.71
N ASP A 115 -15.66 36.46 -10.82
CA ASP A 115 -15.74 37.87 -11.21
C ASP A 115 -16.68 38.72 -10.33
N LYS A 116 -17.67 38.09 -9.69
CA LYS A 116 -18.54 38.74 -8.69
C LYS A 116 -17.86 38.94 -7.33
N LEU A 117 -16.67 38.35 -7.10
CA LEU A 117 -15.92 38.59 -5.88
C LEU A 117 -15.34 40.02 -5.85
N PRO A 118 -15.37 40.69 -4.69
CA PRO A 118 -14.63 41.93 -4.50
C PRO A 118 -13.16 41.76 -4.87
N GLU A 119 -12.58 42.73 -5.57
CA GLU A 119 -11.23 42.65 -6.13
C GLU A 119 -10.17 42.26 -5.08
N GLU A 120 -10.32 42.78 -3.86
CA GLU A 120 -9.47 42.49 -2.71
C GLU A 120 -9.48 41.02 -2.24
N ASN A 121 -10.54 40.26 -2.54
CA ASN A 121 -10.69 38.84 -2.21
C ASN A 121 -10.36 37.94 -3.41
N ARG A 122 -10.59 38.44 -4.62
CA ARG A 122 -10.34 37.75 -5.90
C ARG A 122 -8.85 37.52 -6.14
N LEU A 123 -8.01 38.54 -5.94
CA LEU A 123 -6.57 38.46 -6.17
C LEU A 123 -5.86 37.42 -5.26
N PRO A 124 -6.14 37.37 -3.94
CA PRO A 124 -5.62 36.29 -3.09
C PRO A 124 -6.01 34.89 -3.57
N LEU A 125 -7.28 34.70 -3.98
CA LEU A 125 -7.80 33.41 -4.43
C LEU A 125 -7.07 32.91 -5.69
N ILE A 126 -6.92 33.78 -6.68
CA ILE A 126 -6.21 33.48 -7.93
C ILE A 126 -4.74 33.13 -7.64
N LEU A 127 -4.05 33.94 -6.83
CA LEU A 127 -2.64 33.73 -6.52
C LEU A 127 -2.37 32.47 -5.68
N HIS A 128 -3.32 32.10 -4.82
CA HIS A 128 -3.21 30.89 -3.99
C HIS A 128 -3.39 29.61 -4.83
N TYR A 129 -4.44 29.54 -5.65
CA TYR A 129 -4.79 28.32 -6.37
C TYR A 129 -4.09 28.17 -7.73
N MET A 130 -3.89 29.24 -8.48
CA MET A 130 -3.18 29.18 -9.77
C MET A 130 -1.66 29.28 -9.61
N GLY A 131 -1.19 29.86 -8.49
CA GLY A 131 0.24 30.05 -8.23
C GLY A 131 0.84 29.10 -7.18
N GLY A 132 0.03 28.23 -6.56
CA GLY A 132 0.47 27.34 -5.47
C GLY A 132 1.01 28.08 -4.24
N ARG A 133 0.71 29.38 -4.10
CA ARG A 133 1.35 30.25 -3.10
C ARG A 133 0.68 30.08 -1.75
N THR A 134 1.47 30.01 -0.68
CA THR A 134 0.94 30.05 0.68
C THR A 134 0.31 31.42 0.98
N ALA A 135 -0.59 31.49 1.96
CA ALA A 135 -1.21 32.77 2.30
C ALA A 135 -0.19 33.85 2.75
N GLU A 136 0.96 33.45 3.28
CA GLU A 136 2.06 34.36 3.61
C GLU A 136 2.76 34.91 2.37
N GLN A 137 2.98 34.07 1.36
CA GLN A 137 3.53 34.48 0.07
C GLN A 137 2.52 35.36 -0.70
N VAL A 138 1.24 35.03 -0.64
CA VAL A 138 0.15 35.87 -1.18
C VAL A 138 0.14 37.23 -0.48
N GLY A 139 0.31 37.26 0.84
CA GLY A 139 0.43 38.51 1.60
C GLY A 139 1.61 39.36 1.14
N THR A 140 2.79 38.74 1.02
CA THR A 140 4.02 39.39 0.55
C THR A 140 3.85 40.00 -0.85
N VAL A 141 3.22 39.24 -1.77
CA VAL A 141 2.99 39.68 -3.15
C VAL A 141 1.98 40.83 -3.23
N LEU A 142 0.97 40.82 -2.36
CA LEU A 142 -0.09 41.83 -2.35
C LEU A 142 0.22 43.03 -1.43
N GLY A 143 1.39 43.05 -0.78
CA GLY A 143 1.75 44.11 0.17
C GLY A 143 0.89 44.14 1.43
N ILE A 144 0.33 43.00 1.84
CA ILE A 144 -0.52 42.84 3.03
C ILE A 144 0.06 41.78 3.99
N SER A 145 -0.38 41.78 5.26
CA SER A 145 0.05 40.74 6.19
C SER A 145 -0.46 39.35 5.78
N GLY A 146 0.30 38.30 6.08
CA GLY A 146 -0.15 36.92 5.83
C GLY A 146 -1.48 36.57 6.51
N ALA A 147 -1.76 37.18 7.67
CA ALA A 147 -3.06 37.08 8.34
C ALA A 147 -4.19 37.74 7.54
N ALA A 148 -3.96 38.92 6.94
CA ALA A 148 -4.94 39.58 6.08
C ALA A 148 -5.20 38.77 4.80
N ALA A 149 -4.17 38.16 4.20
CA ALA A 149 -4.31 37.26 3.06
C ALA A 149 -5.12 36.01 3.40
N LYS A 150 -4.87 35.35 4.54
CA LYS A 150 -5.68 34.21 5.04
C LYS A 150 -7.15 34.60 5.19
N MET A 151 -7.42 35.77 5.78
CA MET A 151 -8.78 36.25 6.01
C MET A 151 -9.53 36.54 4.69
N ARG A 152 -8.85 37.16 3.71
CA ARG A 152 -9.42 37.44 2.39
C ARG A 152 -9.69 36.17 1.59
N LEU A 153 -8.80 35.17 1.66
CA LEU A 153 -9.02 33.84 1.09
C LEU A 153 -10.24 33.14 1.69
N HIS A 154 -10.38 33.20 3.02
CA HIS A 154 -11.54 32.64 3.71
C HIS A 154 -12.85 33.33 3.28
N ARG A 155 -12.86 34.66 3.16
CA ARG A 155 -14.01 35.43 2.68
C ARG A 155 -14.37 35.09 1.23
N ALA A 156 -13.37 34.95 0.35
CA ALA A 156 -13.56 34.54 -1.03
C ALA A 156 -14.24 33.16 -1.13
N ARG A 157 -13.74 32.16 -0.40
CA ARG A 157 -14.30 30.80 -0.37
C ARG A 157 -15.75 30.77 0.10
N ARG A 158 -16.05 31.46 1.21
CA ARG A 158 -17.40 31.49 1.78
C ARG A 158 -18.41 32.14 0.84
N ARG A 159 -18.00 33.19 0.11
CA ARG A 159 -18.87 33.89 -0.82
C ARG A 159 -19.17 33.08 -2.08
N LEU A 160 -18.17 32.37 -2.62
CA LEU A 160 -18.38 31.41 -3.71
C LEU A 160 -19.32 30.26 -3.30
N GLN A 161 -19.20 29.77 -2.06
CA GLN A 161 -20.12 28.76 -1.53
C GLN A 161 -21.57 29.26 -1.44
N GLN A 162 -21.77 30.52 -1.05
CA GLN A 162 -23.09 31.12 -0.94
C GLN A 162 -23.73 31.36 -2.31
N GLU A 163 -22.99 31.90 -3.29
CA GLU A 163 -23.46 32.07 -4.67
C GLU A 163 -23.81 30.73 -5.34
N ALA A 164 -23.02 29.69 -5.10
CA ALA A 164 -23.34 28.35 -5.58
C ALA A 164 -24.66 27.81 -4.99
N LEU A 165 -24.94 28.10 -3.72
CA LEU A 165 -26.19 27.73 -3.06
C LEU A 165 -27.40 28.49 -3.64
N GLU A 166 -27.26 29.81 -3.82
CA GLU A 166 -28.30 30.68 -4.40
C GLU A 166 -28.65 30.27 -5.84
N MET A 167 -27.64 29.92 -6.65
CA MET A 167 -27.83 29.41 -8.01
C MET A 167 -28.58 28.06 -8.03
N VAL A 168 -28.30 27.18 -7.07
CA VAL A 168 -29.02 25.90 -6.91
C VAL A 168 -30.46 26.15 -6.47
N GLU A 169 -30.70 27.03 -5.49
CA GLU A 169 -32.05 27.37 -5.03
C GLU A 169 -32.92 28.01 -6.11
N GLU A 170 -32.38 28.94 -6.89
CA GLU A 170 -33.11 29.64 -7.94
C GLU A 170 -33.46 28.71 -9.10
N THR A 171 -32.56 27.78 -9.43
CA THR A 171 -32.80 26.71 -10.41
C THR A 171 -33.88 25.73 -9.94
N LEU A 172 -33.87 25.36 -8.65
CA LEU A 172 -34.88 24.48 -8.05
C LEU A 172 -36.26 25.16 -7.95
N LYS A 173 -36.31 26.47 -7.70
CA LYS A 173 -37.56 27.26 -7.64
C LYS A 173 -38.20 27.46 -9.02
N GLN A 174 -37.41 27.64 -10.08
CA GLN A 174 -37.92 27.83 -11.44
C GLN A 174 -38.31 26.51 -12.15
N LYS A 175 -37.79 25.36 -11.69
CA LYS A 175 -38.02 24.03 -12.31
C LYS A 175 -38.66 23.00 -11.37
N GLY A 176 -39.27 23.45 -10.27
CA GLY A 176 -39.96 22.59 -9.31
C GLY A 176 -41.08 21.76 -9.97
N PRO A 177 -41.22 20.46 -9.68
CA PRO A 177 -42.20 19.61 -10.36
C PRO A 177 -43.67 19.95 -10.01
N GLY A 178 -44.59 19.82 -10.98
CA GLY A 178 -46.04 19.98 -10.79
C GLY A 178 -46.77 18.71 -10.25
N PRO A 179 -48.10 18.75 -10.05
CA PRO A 179 -48.87 17.66 -9.42
C PRO A 179 -48.79 16.29 -10.11
N GLU A 180 -48.56 16.24 -11.43
CA GLU A 180 -48.35 14.98 -12.17
C GLU A 180 -47.04 14.27 -11.83
N PHE A 181 -46.06 14.99 -11.25
CA PHE A 181 -44.81 14.39 -10.78
C PHE A 181 -45.00 13.67 -9.45
N THR A 182 -45.86 14.20 -8.56
CA THR A 182 -46.16 13.57 -7.27
C THR A 182 -46.93 12.26 -7.40
N ASP A 183 -47.78 12.10 -8.42
CA ASP A 183 -48.57 10.87 -8.63
C ASP A 183 -47.72 9.66 -9.05
N ARG A 184 -46.47 9.87 -9.49
CA ARG A 184 -45.52 8.79 -9.84
C ARG A 184 -44.88 8.14 -8.63
N PHE A 185 -45.01 8.76 -7.45
CA PHE A 185 -44.30 8.37 -6.25
C PHE A 185 -45.29 8.07 -5.14
N ARG A 186 -45.20 6.87 -4.58
CA ARG A 186 -46.00 6.43 -3.44
C ARG A 186 -45.10 6.30 -2.22
N GLN A 187 -45.43 6.99 -1.15
CA GLN A 187 -44.84 6.70 0.16
C GLN A 187 -45.55 5.48 0.74
N THR A 188 -44.80 4.42 1.03
CA THR A 188 -45.34 3.19 1.61
C THR A 188 -44.39 2.62 2.64
N GLN A 189 -44.95 1.89 3.61
CA GLN A 189 -44.16 1.07 4.51
C GLN A 189 -43.71 -0.19 3.77
N LEU A 190 -42.42 -0.50 3.82
CA LEU A 190 -41.80 -1.65 3.14
C LEU A 190 -40.58 -2.16 3.89
N THR A 191 -40.03 -3.31 3.47
CA THR A 191 -38.69 -3.78 3.87
C THR A 191 -37.76 -3.74 2.67
N VAL A 192 -36.61 -3.11 2.83
CA VAL A 192 -35.51 -3.16 1.85
C VAL A 192 -34.52 -4.23 2.28
N LEU A 193 -34.02 -4.98 1.29
CA LEU A 193 -32.95 -5.96 1.38
C LEU A 193 -31.79 -5.47 0.50
N CYS A 194 -30.61 -5.30 1.07
CA CYS A 194 -29.37 -5.15 0.33
C CYS A 194 -28.50 -6.39 0.57
N ALA A 195 -27.98 -7.00 -0.48
CA ALA A 195 -27.18 -8.22 -0.42
C ALA A 195 -25.86 -8.05 -1.18
N ASP A 196 -24.84 -8.80 -0.75
CA ASP A 196 -23.54 -8.93 -1.43
C ASP A 196 -22.92 -10.30 -1.09
N LEU A 197 -21.97 -10.74 -1.92
CA LEU A 197 -21.22 -11.97 -1.72
C LEU A 197 -19.83 -11.70 -1.12
N GLY A 198 -19.68 -12.07 0.15
CA GLY A 198 -18.41 -12.06 0.86
C GLY A 198 -17.38 -13.00 0.24
N GLY A 199 -16.18 -12.47 -0.03
CA GLY A 199 -15.06 -13.24 -0.58
C GLY A 199 -15.15 -13.53 -2.08
N PHE A 200 -16.18 -13.07 -2.78
CA PHE A 200 -16.40 -13.34 -4.20
C PHE A 200 -15.22 -12.90 -5.06
N ALA A 201 -14.80 -11.63 -4.96
CA ALA A 201 -13.70 -11.08 -5.75
C ALA A 201 -12.37 -11.85 -5.58
N LEU A 202 -12.08 -12.33 -4.36
CA LEU A 202 -10.89 -13.14 -4.09
C LEU A 202 -11.00 -14.52 -4.74
N ARG A 203 -12.19 -15.14 -4.70
CA ARG A 203 -12.43 -16.49 -5.23
C ARG A 203 -12.63 -16.53 -6.74
N THR A 204 -12.89 -15.38 -7.37
CA THR A 204 -13.06 -15.25 -8.83
C THR A 204 -11.89 -14.57 -9.53
N GLN A 205 -10.84 -14.16 -8.81
CA GLN A 205 -9.70 -13.42 -9.38
C GLN A 205 -8.97 -14.14 -10.53
N ASP A 206 -8.98 -15.49 -10.51
CA ASP A 206 -8.31 -16.34 -11.50
C ASP A 206 -9.31 -16.95 -12.52
N ILE A 207 -10.59 -16.54 -12.45
CA ILE A 207 -11.65 -16.99 -13.36
C ILE A 207 -11.74 -16.02 -14.53
N ASP A 208 -11.90 -16.56 -15.75
CA ASP A 208 -12.12 -15.76 -16.96
C ASP A 208 -13.33 -14.82 -16.81
N ALA A 209 -13.20 -13.57 -17.27
CA ALA A 209 -14.20 -12.54 -17.08
C ALA A 209 -15.59 -12.91 -17.63
N VAL A 210 -15.65 -13.69 -18.72
CA VAL A 210 -16.92 -14.18 -19.29
C VAL A 210 -17.57 -15.16 -18.33
N LYS A 211 -16.79 -16.07 -17.75
CA LYS A 211 -17.28 -17.03 -16.74
C LYS A 211 -17.70 -16.35 -15.44
N VAL A 212 -17.02 -15.27 -15.04
CA VAL A 212 -17.44 -14.44 -13.90
C VAL A 212 -18.78 -13.78 -14.20
N ALA A 213 -18.97 -13.25 -15.42
CA ALA A 213 -20.24 -12.67 -15.83
C ALA A 213 -21.38 -13.71 -15.87
N GLU A 214 -21.13 -14.92 -16.38
CA GLU A 214 -22.07 -16.05 -16.34
C GLU A 214 -22.43 -16.43 -14.89
N LEU A 215 -21.45 -16.50 -14.00
CA LEU A 215 -21.68 -16.81 -12.59
C LEU A 215 -22.53 -15.73 -11.90
N LEU A 216 -22.28 -14.45 -12.20
CA LEU A 216 -23.09 -13.34 -11.69
C LEU A 216 -24.50 -13.34 -12.29
N PHE A 217 -24.64 -13.72 -13.56
CA PHE A 217 -25.95 -13.86 -14.20
C PHE A 217 -26.77 -14.96 -13.52
N ASP A 218 -26.17 -16.13 -13.31
CA ASP A 218 -26.78 -17.24 -12.56
C ASP A 218 -27.12 -16.85 -11.13
N TYR A 219 -26.20 -16.16 -10.45
CA TYR A 219 -26.40 -15.64 -9.10
C TYR A 219 -27.66 -14.76 -9.02
N HIS A 220 -27.71 -13.71 -9.83
CA HIS A 220 -28.82 -12.77 -9.82
C HIS A 220 -30.14 -13.43 -10.25
N GLY A 221 -30.09 -14.40 -11.17
CA GLY A 221 -31.23 -15.22 -11.54
C GLY A 221 -31.78 -16.00 -10.34
N GLU A 222 -30.94 -16.83 -9.71
CA GLU A 222 -31.34 -17.66 -8.57
C GLU A 222 -31.82 -16.81 -7.37
N MET A 223 -31.14 -15.70 -7.05
CA MET A 223 -31.56 -14.81 -5.96
C MET A 223 -32.86 -14.06 -6.31
N GLY A 224 -32.98 -13.61 -7.56
CA GLY A 224 -34.17 -12.93 -8.07
C GLY A 224 -35.41 -13.81 -8.02
N ASP A 225 -35.29 -15.09 -8.38
CA ASP A 225 -36.36 -16.08 -8.29
C ASP A 225 -36.85 -16.28 -6.85
N ILE A 226 -35.92 -16.31 -5.88
CA ILE A 226 -36.25 -16.40 -4.44
C ILE A 226 -36.96 -15.12 -3.97
N VAL A 227 -36.44 -13.93 -4.31
CA VAL A 227 -37.09 -12.64 -4.01
C VAL A 227 -38.52 -12.64 -4.52
N GLN A 228 -38.73 -13.04 -5.78
CA GLN A 228 -40.04 -13.03 -6.42
C GLN A 228 -41.01 -14.05 -5.80
N THR A 229 -40.51 -15.24 -5.46
CA THR A 229 -41.31 -16.31 -4.80
C THR A 229 -41.87 -15.84 -3.46
N HIS A 230 -41.11 -15.01 -2.73
CA HIS A 230 -41.54 -14.36 -1.50
C HIS A 230 -42.30 -13.03 -1.71
N GLY A 231 -42.67 -12.69 -2.94
CA GLY A 231 -43.44 -11.49 -3.26
C GLY A 231 -42.65 -10.18 -3.13
N GLY A 232 -41.33 -10.25 -3.17
CA GLY A 232 -40.44 -9.09 -3.28
C GLY A 232 -40.25 -8.64 -4.72
N THR A 233 -39.72 -7.43 -4.87
CA THR A 233 -39.33 -6.84 -6.15
C THR A 233 -37.82 -6.65 -6.16
N LEU A 234 -37.13 -7.23 -7.15
CA LEU A 234 -35.72 -6.97 -7.40
C LEU A 234 -35.58 -5.57 -8.02
N ASP A 235 -34.80 -4.69 -7.38
CA ASP A 235 -34.61 -3.29 -7.79
C ASP A 235 -33.45 -3.18 -8.79
N ARG A 236 -32.25 -3.57 -8.34
CA ARG A 236 -31.01 -3.43 -9.10
C ARG A 236 -29.99 -4.49 -8.71
N CYS A 237 -29.10 -4.79 -9.64
CA CYS A 237 -27.94 -5.66 -9.44
C CYS A 237 -26.65 -4.89 -9.74
N ASP A 238 -25.72 -4.85 -8.80
CA ASP A 238 -24.48 -4.09 -8.83
C ASP A 238 -23.29 -5.01 -8.51
N GLY A 239 -22.64 -5.54 -9.54
CA GLY A 239 -21.52 -6.48 -9.36
C GLY A 239 -21.96 -7.79 -8.71
N SER A 240 -21.42 -8.12 -7.54
CA SER A 240 -21.82 -9.28 -6.72
C SER A 240 -22.98 -9.01 -5.76
N GLY A 241 -23.50 -7.78 -5.74
CA GLY A 241 -24.58 -7.37 -4.87
C GLY A 241 -25.88 -7.07 -5.60
N PHE A 242 -26.97 -7.05 -4.85
CA PHE A 242 -28.27 -6.63 -5.36
C PHE A 242 -29.09 -5.93 -4.27
N THR A 243 -30.07 -5.14 -4.70
CA THR A 243 -31.09 -4.54 -3.83
C THR A 243 -32.46 -5.06 -4.23
N ALA A 244 -33.29 -5.36 -3.24
CA ALA A 244 -34.67 -5.76 -3.40
C ALA A 244 -35.53 -5.10 -2.32
N PHE A 245 -36.84 -5.04 -2.54
CA PHE A 245 -37.78 -4.55 -1.53
C PHE A 245 -39.10 -5.33 -1.52
N PHE A 246 -39.74 -5.39 -0.36
CA PHE A 246 -40.97 -6.14 -0.09
C PHE A 246 -42.04 -5.19 0.40
N GLY A 247 -43.25 -5.28 -0.13
CA GLY A 247 -44.36 -4.36 0.19
C GLY A 247 -44.66 -3.30 -0.89
N ALA A 248 -43.94 -3.35 -2.02
CA ALA A 248 -44.26 -2.61 -3.23
C ALA A 248 -43.87 -3.45 -4.48
N PRO A 249 -44.54 -3.26 -5.65
CA PRO A 249 -45.67 -2.37 -5.90
C PRO A 249 -46.96 -2.81 -5.21
N ILE A 250 -47.06 -4.11 -4.90
CA ILE A 250 -48.19 -4.71 -4.18
C ILE A 250 -47.92 -4.58 -2.69
N THR A 251 -48.86 -3.94 -1.97
CA THR A 251 -48.78 -3.79 -0.52
C THR A 251 -48.78 -5.18 0.14
N CYS A 252 -47.84 -5.43 1.05
CA CYS A 252 -47.68 -6.69 1.75
C CYS A 252 -47.58 -6.39 3.25
N GLU A 253 -48.56 -6.80 4.06
CA GLU A 253 -48.56 -6.50 5.50
C GLU A 253 -47.42 -7.20 6.25
N ASN A 254 -47.06 -8.42 5.82
CA ASN A 254 -45.96 -9.21 6.37
C ASN A 254 -44.66 -9.04 5.57
N HIS A 255 -44.41 -7.86 5.01
CA HIS A 255 -43.26 -7.57 4.15
C HIS A 255 -41.90 -7.95 4.79
N ALA A 256 -41.70 -7.65 6.07
CA ALA A 256 -40.46 -8.03 6.77
C ALA A 256 -40.33 -9.54 6.96
N MET A 257 -41.45 -10.23 7.20
CA MET A 257 -41.44 -11.68 7.35
C MET A 257 -41.03 -12.35 6.03
N GLN A 258 -41.58 -11.89 4.90
CA GLN A 258 -41.21 -12.41 3.59
C GLN A 258 -39.75 -12.15 3.25
N ALA A 259 -39.24 -10.94 3.54
CA ALA A 259 -37.85 -10.60 3.33
C ALA A 259 -36.90 -11.50 4.16
N CYS A 260 -37.21 -11.73 5.44
CA CYS A 260 -36.41 -12.59 6.31
C CYS A 260 -36.42 -14.05 5.84
N THR A 261 -37.57 -14.59 5.43
CA THR A 261 -37.64 -15.96 4.89
C THR A 261 -36.85 -16.09 3.59
N ALA A 262 -36.99 -15.13 2.68
CA ALA A 262 -36.26 -15.12 1.41
C ALA A 262 -34.74 -15.17 1.63
N VAL A 263 -34.21 -14.37 2.56
CA VAL A 263 -32.76 -14.33 2.83
C VAL A 263 -32.26 -15.62 3.47
N LEU A 264 -33.05 -16.27 4.32
CA LEU A 264 -32.71 -17.58 4.87
C LEU A 264 -32.65 -18.64 3.76
N GLU A 265 -33.60 -18.64 2.83
CA GLU A 265 -33.61 -19.53 1.67
C GLU A 265 -32.42 -19.25 0.72
N MET A 266 -32.09 -17.98 0.48
CA MET A 266 -30.89 -17.60 -0.30
C MET A 266 -29.61 -18.16 0.34
N ARG A 267 -29.49 -18.07 1.67
CA ARG A 267 -28.33 -18.58 2.40
C ARG A 267 -28.20 -20.10 2.27
N GLU A 268 -29.32 -20.82 2.39
CA GLU A 268 -29.35 -22.28 2.20
C GLU A 268 -29.00 -22.67 0.75
N LYS A 269 -29.55 -21.95 -0.22
CA LYS A 269 -29.26 -22.16 -1.64
C LYS A 269 -27.78 -22.00 -1.94
N LEU A 270 -27.16 -20.91 -1.47
CA LEU A 270 -25.74 -20.64 -1.68
C LEU A 270 -24.82 -21.62 -0.94
N ALA A 271 -25.26 -22.21 0.17
CA ALA A 271 -24.50 -23.26 0.86
C ALA A 271 -24.34 -24.53 0.00
N THR A 272 -25.26 -24.79 -0.92
CA THR A 272 -25.21 -25.96 -1.85
C THR A 272 -24.44 -25.70 -3.15
N TRP A 273 -24.05 -24.47 -3.44
CA TRP A 273 -23.34 -24.11 -4.67
C TRP A 273 -22.06 -24.92 -4.93
N PRO A 274 -21.21 -25.21 -3.91
CA PRO A 274 -20.02 -26.04 -4.11
C PRO A 274 -20.31 -27.42 -4.69
N GLU A 275 -21.48 -28.01 -4.38
CA GLU A 275 -21.89 -29.32 -4.89
C GLU A 275 -22.13 -29.30 -6.41
N SER A 276 -22.44 -28.13 -6.96
CA SER A 276 -22.66 -27.90 -8.39
C SER A 276 -21.40 -27.36 -9.10
N GLY A 277 -20.25 -27.36 -8.44
CA GLY A 277 -18.99 -26.84 -8.99
C GLY A 277 -18.90 -25.31 -9.04
N LYS A 278 -19.84 -24.59 -8.41
CA LYS A 278 -19.79 -23.12 -8.22
C LYS A 278 -18.92 -22.79 -6.99
N PRO A 279 -18.29 -21.60 -6.92
CA PRO A 279 -17.45 -21.26 -5.77
C PRO A 279 -18.27 -21.15 -4.48
N GLU A 280 -17.66 -21.55 -3.38
CA GLU A 280 -18.19 -21.29 -2.04
C GLU A 280 -18.18 -19.78 -1.76
N VAL A 281 -19.32 -19.21 -1.38
CA VAL A 281 -19.50 -17.77 -1.15
C VAL A 281 -20.26 -17.51 0.13
N GLU A 282 -19.96 -16.40 0.80
CA GLU A 282 -20.65 -15.99 2.03
C GLU A 282 -21.72 -14.96 1.72
N LEU A 283 -23.01 -15.29 1.94
CA LEU A 283 -24.08 -14.31 1.78
C LEU A 283 -24.03 -13.27 2.90
N ARG A 284 -24.02 -11.99 2.52
CA ARG A 284 -24.10 -10.85 3.44
C ARG A 284 -25.30 -9.99 3.10
N CYS A 285 -26.26 -9.92 4.01
CA CYS A 285 -27.50 -9.20 3.83
C CYS A 285 -27.76 -8.19 4.94
N GLY A 286 -28.28 -7.03 4.57
CA GLY A 286 -28.83 -6.02 5.47
C GLY A 286 -30.30 -5.80 5.16
N LEU A 287 -31.17 -5.86 6.17
CA LEU A 287 -32.59 -5.58 6.02
C LEU A 287 -33.03 -4.42 6.91
N SER A 288 -33.84 -3.53 6.35
CA SER A 288 -34.43 -2.42 7.09
C SER A 288 -35.87 -2.19 6.69
N SER A 289 -36.71 -1.91 7.68
CA SER A 289 -38.11 -1.54 7.46
C SER A 289 -38.33 -0.06 7.72
N GLY A 290 -39.24 0.53 6.96
CA GLY A 290 -39.65 1.91 7.19
C GLY A 290 -40.48 2.48 6.05
N HIS A 291 -40.85 3.74 6.18
CA HIS A 291 -41.53 4.46 5.12
C HIS A 291 -40.49 4.88 4.08
N ALA A 292 -40.72 4.46 2.83
CA ALA A 292 -39.89 4.87 1.71
C ALA A 292 -40.78 5.30 0.54
N LEU A 293 -40.21 6.12 -0.33
CA LEU A 293 -40.83 6.54 -1.57
C LEU A 293 -40.54 5.49 -2.63
N VAL A 294 -41.57 4.98 -3.31
CA VAL A 294 -41.43 4.02 -4.40
C VAL A 294 -42.08 4.59 -5.65
N GLY A 295 -41.45 4.43 -6.80
CA GLY A 295 -41.99 4.90 -8.07
C GLY A 295 -40.97 4.87 -9.20
N ASP A 296 -41.37 5.37 -10.36
CA ASP A 296 -40.49 5.50 -11.52
C ASP A 296 -39.49 6.65 -11.29
N MET A 297 -38.26 6.31 -10.90
CA MET A 297 -37.18 7.29 -10.69
C MET A 297 -36.14 7.20 -11.80
N GLY A 298 -35.59 8.35 -12.20
CA GLY A 298 -34.58 8.43 -13.24
C GLY A 298 -34.72 9.69 -14.09
N SER A 299 -34.26 9.61 -15.33
CA SER A 299 -34.36 10.70 -16.31
C SER A 299 -35.64 10.58 -17.14
N ARG A 300 -35.93 11.61 -17.96
CA ARG A 300 -37.06 11.57 -18.90
C ARG A 300 -36.98 10.43 -19.93
N HIS A 301 -35.78 9.91 -20.18
CA HIS A 301 -35.52 8.91 -21.21
C HIS A 301 -35.29 7.50 -20.64
N ARG A 302 -35.01 7.39 -19.34
CA ARG A 302 -34.75 6.13 -18.64
C ARG A 302 -35.17 6.28 -17.19
N ALA A 303 -36.27 5.64 -16.83
CA ALA A 303 -36.79 5.59 -15.47
C ALA A 303 -36.99 4.12 -15.09
N ASP A 304 -36.53 3.77 -13.89
CA ASP A 304 -36.65 2.43 -13.31
C ASP A 304 -37.60 2.52 -12.11
N TYR A 305 -38.43 1.49 -11.92
CA TYR A 305 -39.32 1.41 -10.75
C TYR A 305 -38.49 1.02 -9.53
N THR A 306 -38.23 1.99 -8.65
CA THR A 306 -37.23 1.85 -7.58
C THR A 306 -37.72 2.48 -6.27
N VAL A 307 -36.92 2.30 -5.22
CA VAL A 307 -37.18 2.77 -3.86
C VAL A 307 -36.14 3.80 -3.42
N ALA A 308 -36.58 4.86 -2.74
CA ALA A 308 -35.73 5.87 -2.14
C ALA A 308 -36.21 6.21 -0.72
N GLY A 309 -35.27 6.31 0.21
CA GLY A 309 -35.55 6.69 1.59
C GLY A 309 -34.53 6.10 2.56
N ASP A 310 -34.71 6.44 3.84
CA ASP A 310 -33.82 6.00 4.92
C ASP A 310 -33.70 4.47 5.03
N PRO A 311 -34.76 3.65 4.81
CA PRO A 311 -34.62 2.20 4.85
C PRO A 311 -33.60 1.64 3.83
N VAL A 312 -33.46 2.27 2.66
CA VAL A 312 -32.48 1.85 1.65
C VAL A 312 -31.06 2.08 2.15
N HIS A 313 -30.80 3.27 2.69
CA HIS A 313 -29.50 3.62 3.24
C HIS A 313 -29.15 2.80 4.48
N LEU A 314 -30.14 2.48 5.31
CA LEU A 314 -29.93 1.68 6.50
C LEU A 314 -29.68 0.21 6.15
N ALA A 315 -30.41 -0.37 5.20
CA ALA A 315 -30.17 -1.72 4.69
C ALA A 315 -28.75 -1.86 4.12
N ASP A 316 -28.29 -0.93 3.28
CA ASP A 316 -26.91 -0.89 2.77
C ASP A 316 -25.86 -0.84 3.90
N ARG A 317 -26.09 -0.01 4.92
CA ARG A 317 -25.21 0.08 6.09
C ARG A 317 -25.18 -1.21 6.91
N LEU A 318 -26.32 -1.86 7.09
CA LEU A 318 -26.43 -3.16 7.77
C LEU A 318 -25.75 -4.28 6.96
N GLN A 319 -25.85 -4.26 5.63
CA GLN A 319 -25.12 -5.19 4.77
C GLN A 319 -23.61 -5.02 4.94
N LYS A 320 -23.12 -3.77 4.99
CA LYS A 320 -21.70 -3.48 5.26
C LYS A 320 -21.28 -3.88 6.68
N LEU A 321 -22.20 -3.82 7.64
CA LEU A 321 -21.98 -4.26 9.02
C LEU A 321 -21.67 -5.76 9.08
N CYS A 322 -22.33 -6.58 8.26
CA CYS A 322 -22.08 -8.02 8.14
C CYS A 322 -20.59 -8.30 7.87
N SER A 323 -19.94 -7.52 7.01
CA SER A 323 -18.49 -7.65 6.77
C SER A 323 -17.64 -7.35 8.01
N ARG A 324 -18.04 -6.39 8.86
CA ARG A 324 -17.27 -5.96 10.04
C ARG A 324 -17.40 -6.94 11.21
N PHE A 325 -18.57 -7.57 11.33
CA PHE A 325 -18.88 -8.49 12.42
C PHE A 325 -18.87 -9.97 12.01
N ARG A 326 -18.58 -10.27 10.73
CA ARG A 326 -18.68 -11.61 10.13
C ARG A 326 -20.04 -12.25 10.40
N LEU A 327 -21.08 -11.46 10.15
CA LEU A 327 -22.46 -11.91 10.19
C LEU A 327 -22.89 -12.25 8.77
N SER A 328 -23.89 -13.12 8.64
CA SER A 328 -24.53 -13.32 7.35
C SER A 328 -25.69 -12.35 7.13
N ILE A 329 -26.51 -12.09 8.16
CA ILE A 329 -27.76 -11.33 8.00
C ILE A 329 -27.94 -10.36 9.17
N ALA A 330 -27.87 -9.06 8.90
CA ALA A 330 -28.12 -8.00 9.87
C ALA A 330 -29.46 -7.30 9.59
N ILE A 331 -30.22 -7.03 10.65
CA ILE A 331 -31.57 -6.45 10.57
C ILE A 331 -31.69 -5.26 11.53
N ASP A 332 -32.52 -4.27 11.18
CA ASP A 332 -32.84 -3.16 12.09
C ASP A 332 -33.87 -3.54 13.17
N GLU A 333 -34.04 -2.65 14.14
CA GLU A 333 -35.01 -2.79 15.24
C GLU A 333 -36.43 -3.04 14.76
N GLN A 334 -36.84 -2.40 13.66
CA GLN A 334 -38.19 -2.53 13.16
C GLN A 334 -38.44 -3.92 12.56
N VAL A 335 -37.48 -4.45 11.79
CA VAL A 335 -37.54 -5.83 11.30
C VAL A 335 -37.51 -6.80 12.47
N CYS A 336 -36.62 -6.62 13.47
CA CYS A 336 -36.59 -7.45 14.68
C CYS A 336 -37.97 -7.56 15.34
N GLU A 337 -38.61 -6.43 15.60
CA GLU A 337 -39.91 -6.38 16.27
C GLU A 337 -41.01 -7.05 15.44
N GLN A 338 -40.96 -6.91 14.11
CA GLN A 338 -41.95 -7.51 13.20
C GLN A 338 -41.81 -9.03 13.06
N VAL A 339 -40.64 -9.61 13.31
CA VAL A 339 -40.39 -11.06 13.11
C VAL A 339 -40.12 -11.85 14.40
N LYS A 340 -40.04 -11.20 15.56
CA LYS A 340 -39.64 -11.82 16.85
C LYS A 340 -40.41 -13.08 17.26
N GLU A 341 -41.67 -13.22 16.87
CA GLU A 341 -42.50 -14.38 17.22
C GLU A 341 -42.19 -15.60 16.34
N ALA A 342 -41.66 -15.38 15.13
CA ALA A 342 -41.45 -16.40 14.11
C ALA A 342 -39.97 -16.70 13.80
N MET A 343 -39.05 -15.84 14.23
CA MET A 343 -37.62 -15.95 13.92
C MET A 343 -36.76 -15.87 15.18
N GLU A 344 -35.67 -16.63 15.19
CA GLU A 344 -34.59 -16.47 16.15
C GLU A 344 -33.70 -15.31 15.72
N VAL A 345 -33.63 -14.29 16.58
CA VAL A 345 -32.84 -13.09 16.37
C VAL A 345 -31.89 -12.94 17.55
N ARG A 346 -30.62 -12.73 17.26
CA ARG A 346 -29.61 -12.35 18.24
C ARG A 346 -29.46 -10.84 18.27
N GLU A 347 -29.56 -10.24 19.45
CA GLU A 347 -29.30 -8.81 19.61
C GLU A 347 -27.81 -8.51 19.35
N LEU A 348 -27.49 -7.48 18.56
CA LEU A 348 -26.10 -7.09 18.31
C LEU A 348 -25.65 -5.99 19.27
N ASP A 349 -26.11 -4.75 19.08
CA ASP A 349 -25.91 -3.57 19.93
C ASP A 349 -26.72 -2.39 19.36
N ARG A 350 -26.62 -1.24 20.03
CA ARG A 350 -26.89 0.06 19.41
C ARG A 350 -25.64 0.57 18.67
N ILE A 351 -25.73 0.66 17.35
CA ILE A 351 -24.62 0.91 16.44
C ILE A 351 -24.74 2.32 15.86
N THR A 352 -23.64 3.07 15.88
CA THR A 352 -23.57 4.40 15.24
C THR A 352 -22.77 4.27 13.95
N PHE A 353 -23.33 4.73 12.83
CA PHE A 353 -22.63 4.72 11.55
C PHE A 353 -21.90 6.06 11.33
N PRO A 354 -20.71 6.08 10.70
CA PRO A 354 -20.02 7.33 10.36
C PRO A 354 -20.92 8.27 9.55
N GLY A 355 -21.06 9.52 10.02
CA GLY A 355 -21.91 10.53 9.39
C GLY A 355 -23.42 10.40 9.66
N ALA A 356 -23.87 9.43 10.47
CA ALA A 356 -25.25 9.35 10.94
C ALA A 356 -25.45 10.17 12.23
N ALA A 357 -26.58 10.87 12.32
CA ALA A 357 -26.94 11.62 13.53
C ALA A 357 -27.39 10.70 14.69
N ASP A 358 -28.01 9.56 14.36
CA ASP A 358 -28.62 8.64 15.32
C ASP A 358 -28.00 7.25 15.31
N SER A 359 -27.95 6.63 16.49
CA SER A 359 -27.54 5.24 16.68
C SER A 359 -28.73 4.30 16.47
N VAL A 360 -28.53 3.24 15.69
CA VAL A 360 -29.55 2.25 15.32
C VAL A 360 -29.36 0.96 16.12
N THR A 361 -30.42 0.44 16.71
CA THR A 361 -30.40 -0.91 17.30
C THR A 361 -30.42 -1.94 16.17
N ALA A 362 -29.45 -2.85 16.17
CA ALA A 362 -29.35 -3.91 15.16
C ALA A 362 -29.46 -5.29 15.79
N GLY A 363 -30.04 -6.22 15.04
CA GLY A 363 -30.07 -7.64 15.33
C GLY A 363 -29.43 -8.46 14.22
N GLU A 364 -29.14 -9.72 14.51
CA GLU A 364 -28.75 -10.73 13.54
C GLU A 364 -29.87 -11.76 13.41
N LEU A 365 -30.30 -11.99 12.18
CA LEU A 365 -31.28 -13.02 11.86
C LEU A 365 -30.57 -14.37 11.73
N LEU A 366 -30.97 -15.34 12.56
CA LEU A 366 -30.30 -16.64 12.62
C LEU A 366 -31.06 -17.71 11.85
N CYS A 367 -32.30 -17.98 12.21
CA CYS A 367 -33.10 -19.05 11.65
C CYS A 367 -34.58 -18.90 12.07
N PRO A 368 -35.49 -19.75 11.56
CA PRO A 368 -36.85 -19.83 12.08
C PRO A 368 -36.89 -20.20 13.57
N ARG A 369 -37.92 -19.72 14.28
CA ARG A 369 -38.12 -19.97 15.71
C ARG A 369 -38.00 -21.47 16.03
N GLY A 370 -37.17 -21.82 17.01
CA GLY A 370 -36.97 -23.20 17.45
C GLY A 370 -36.10 -24.07 16.53
N ALA A 371 -35.48 -23.53 15.48
CA ALA A 371 -34.58 -24.28 14.60
C ALA A 371 -33.11 -24.27 15.03
N LEU A 372 -32.76 -23.62 16.15
CA LEU A 372 -31.40 -23.61 16.69
C LEU A 372 -31.01 -25.01 17.22
N THR A 373 -29.78 -25.43 16.93
CA THR A 373 -29.20 -26.61 17.58
C THR A 373 -28.93 -26.34 19.07
N GLY A 374 -28.74 -27.40 19.86
CA GLY A 374 -28.42 -27.27 21.29
C GLY A 374 -27.21 -26.37 21.56
N GLY A 375 -26.15 -26.50 20.75
CA GLY A 375 -24.97 -25.65 20.80
C GLY A 375 -25.19 -24.21 20.41
N GLN A 376 -25.95 -23.97 19.34
CA GLN A 376 -26.29 -22.62 18.93
C GLN A 376 -27.11 -21.93 20.03
N GLN A 377 -28.10 -22.63 20.59
CA GLN A 377 -28.91 -22.12 21.69
C GLN A 377 -28.06 -21.77 22.93
N ARG A 378 -27.09 -22.63 23.29
CA ARG A 378 -26.15 -22.37 24.38
C ARG A 378 -25.26 -21.16 24.09
N THR A 379 -24.69 -21.09 22.89
CA THR A 379 -23.81 -19.99 22.44
C THR A 379 -24.53 -18.65 22.50
N ILE A 380 -25.74 -18.57 21.95
CA ILE A 380 -26.55 -17.35 21.96
C ILE A 380 -26.97 -16.97 23.38
N SER A 381 -27.31 -17.96 24.22
CA SER A 381 -27.65 -17.71 25.62
C SER A 381 -26.48 -17.11 26.39
N LEU A 382 -25.27 -17.68 26.25
CA LEU A 382 -24.05 -17.16 26.87
C LEU A 382 -23.72 -15.77 26.34
N PHE A 383 -23.82 -15.55 25.03
CA PHE A 383 -23.62 -14.24 24.43
C PHE A 383 -24.58 -13.19 24.97
N ASN A 384 -25.88 -13.50 25.07
CA ASN A 384 -26.89 -12.57 25.59
C ASN A 384 -26.67 -12.24 27.08
N GLN A 385 -26.26 -13.22 27.88
CA GLN A 385 -25.86 -12.99 29.28
C GLN A 385 -24.63 -12.08 29.35
N GLY A 386 -23.61 -12.36 28.53
CA GLY A 386 -22.43 -11.51 28.38
C GLY A 386 -22.79 -10.09 27.97
N LEU A 387 -23.67 -9.92 26.98
CA LEU A 387 -24.12 -8.62 26.47
C LEU A 387 -24.89 -7.82 27.52
N THR A 388 -25.69 -8.49 28.36
CA THR A 388 -26.40 -7.86 29.47
C THR A 388 -25.39 -7.30 30.49
N LEU A 389 -24.44 -8.11 30.92
CA LEU A 389 -23.37 -7.69 31.84
C LEU A 389 -22.48 -6.61 31.20
N PHE A 390 -22.23 -6.69 29.89
CA PHE A 390 -21.53 -5.67 29.12
C PHE A 390 -22.29 -4.35 29.19
N LYS A 391 -23.59 -4.30 28.89
CA LYS A 391 -24.39 -3.07 28.99
C LYS A 391 -24.42 -2.49 30.41
N GLU A 392 -24.39 -3.33 31.43
CA GLU A 392 -24.27 -2.95 32.85
C GLU A 392 -22.84 -2.51 33.26
N LYS A 393 -21.89 -2.55 32.34
CA LYS A 393 -20.46 -2.24 32.57
C LYS A 393 -19.75 -3.22 33.52
N LYS A 394 -20.27 -4.42 33.70
CA LYS A 394 -19.67 -5.53 34.47
C LYS A 394 -18.74 -6.36 33.59
N TRP A 395 -17.73 -5.71 33.02
CA TRP A 395 -16.85 -6.28 31.99
C TRP A 395 -16.11 -7.55 32.44
N ARG A 396 -15.70 -7.60 33.71
CA ARG A 396 -14.95 -8.74 34.28
C ARG A 396 -15.81 -10.00 34.36
N GLU A 397 -17.12 -9.84 34.58
CA GLU A 397 -18.08 -10.93 34.63
C GLU A 397 -18.57 -11.31 33.22
N ALA A 398 -18.64 -10.34 32.30
CA ALA A 398 -19.04 -10.57 30.91
C ALA A 398 -17.98 -11.32 30.09
N LEU A 399 -16.69 -11.07 30.36
CA LEU A 399 -15.57 -11.62 29.61
C LEU A 399 -15.57 -13.17 29.49
N PRO A 400 -15.66 -13.96 30.58
CA PRO A 400 -15.65 -15.41 30.48
C PRO A 400 -16.86 -15.98 29.72
N LEU A 401 -18.02 -15.29 29.75
CA LEU A 401 -19.21 -15.71 28.99
C LEU A 401 -19.02 -15.55 27.49
N PHE A 402 -18.36 -14.47 27.06
CA PHE A 402 -18.02 -14.27 25.65
C PHE A 402 -16.91 -15.22 25.18
N GLU A 403 -15.98 -15.61 26.04
CA GLU A 403 -14.97 -16.63 25.73
C GLU A 403 -15.61 -17.99 25.53
N GLU A 404 -16.51 -18.38 26.44
CA GLU A 404 -17.23 -19.66 26.34
C GLU A 404 -18.15 -19.68 25.11
N ALA A 405 -18.91 -18.61 24.87
CA ALA A 405 -19.74 -18.48 23.68
C ALA A 405 -18.91 -18.49 22.37
N GLY A 406 -17.75 -17.85 22.37
CA GLY A 406 -16.86 -17.79 21.21
C GLY A 406 -16.32 -19.13 20.73
N GLN A 407 -16.19 -20.13 21.62
CA GLN A 407 -15.77 -21.48 21.23
C GLN A 407 -16.79 -22.17 20.31
N GLY A 408 -18.09 -21.87 20.47
CA GLY A 408 -19.17 -22.50 19.72
C GLY A 408 -19.31 -24.03 19.94
N GLU A 409 -20.07 -24.69 19.08
CA GLU A 409 -20.09 -26.16 18.94
C GLU A 409 -19.55 -26.56 17.56
N GLY A 410 -18.60 -27.50 17.51
CA GLY A 410 -17.99 -27.98 16.27
C GLY A 410 -16.99 -27.00 15.64
N ASP A 411 -16.94 -26.93 14.32
CA ASP A 411 -16.06 -26.02 13.55
C ASP A 411 -16.62 -24.57 13.43
N LEU A 412 -17.79 -24.29 14.01
CA LEU A 412 -18.47 -23.00 13.91
C LEU A 412 -18.11 -22.09 15.10
N ARG A 413 -17.04 -21.29 14.94
CA ARG A 413 -16.64 -20.26 15.91
C ARG A 413 -17.59 -19.06 15.86
N ASP A 414 -18.04 -18.57 17.02
CA ASP A 414 -18.88 -17.37 17.09
C ASP A 414 -18.06 -16.07 17.16
N TRP A 415 -17.86 -15.45 16.01
CA TRP A 415 -17.04 -14.25 15.84
C TRP A 415 -17.55 -13.02 16.59
N LEU A 416 -18.86 -12.93 16.81
CA LEU A 416 -19.46 -11.83 17.55
C LEU A 416 -19.11 -11.90 19.04
N SER A 417 -19.17 -13.07 19.65
CA SER A 417 -18.72 -13.27 21.04
C SER A 417 -17.27 -12.89 21.23
N TRP A 418 -16.37 -13.33 20.34
CA TRP A 418 -14.96 -12.91 20.38
C TRP A 418 -14.80 -11.39 20.29
N ARG A 419 -15.63 -10.71 19.50
CA ARG A 419 -15.61 -9.24 19.41
C ARG A 419 -15.95 -8.57 20.74
N TYR A 420 -16.93 -9.13 21.44
CA TYR A 420 -17.39 -8.58 22.69
C TYR A 420 -16.46 -8.92 23.87
N ARG A 421 -15.80 -10.08 23.84
CA ARG A 421 -14.64 -10.36 24.71
C ARG A 421 -13.60 -9.25 24.57
N ASP A 422 -13.18 -8.91 23.34
CA ASP A 422 -12.18 -7.86 23.10
C ASP A 422 -12.64 -6.52 23.68
N ARG A 423 -13.92 -6.18 23.52
CA ARG A 423 -14.49 -4.96 24.10
C ARG A 423 -14.52 -4.99 25.63
N CYS A 424 -14.77 -6.14 26.26
CA CYS A 424 -14.67 -6.27 27.71
C CYS A 424 -13.24 -6.00 28.18
N TRP A 425 -12.27 -6.60 27.49
CA TRP A 425 -10.86 -6.43 27.78
C TRP A 425 -10.43 -4.96 27.66
N ILE A 426 -10.88 -4.27 26.60
CA ILE A 426 -10.72 -2.81 26.46
C ILE A 426 -11.19 -2.08 27.70
N HIS A 427 -12.40 -2.36 28.15
CA HIS A 427 -12.98 -1.62 29.25
C HIS A 427 -12.36 -1.94 30.61
N LEU A 428 -11.76 -3.12 30.77
CA LEU A 428 -11.01 -3.53 31.96
C LEU A 428 -9.61 -2.92 32.00
N GLU A 429 -8.95 -2.87 30.86
CA GLU A 429 -7.53 -2.48 30.75
C GLU A 429 -7.36 -0.99 30.46
N ALA A 430 -8.24 -0.35 29.66
CA ALA A 430 -8.14 1.08 29.32
C ALA A 430 -8.08 2.04 30.54
N PRO A 431 -8.74 1.78 31.68
CA PRO A 431 -8.55 2.58 32.90
C PRO A 431 -7.12 2.54 33.46
N HIS A 432 -6.35 1.49 33.15
CA HIS A 432 -4.94 1.35 33.52
C HIS A 432 -3.98 2.01 32.51
N PHE A 433 -4.51 2.52 31.39
CA PHE A 433 -3.74 3.15 30.31
C PHE A 433 -4.39 4.49 29.88
N PRO A 434 -4.08 5.60 30.58
CA PRO A 434 -4.79 6.89 30.43
C PRO A 434 -4.86 7.42 28.99
N GLY A 435 -3.79 7.22 28.19
CA GLY A 435 -3.78 7.65 26.80
C GLY A 435 -4.75 6.88 25.92
N LEU A 436 -4.79 5.54 26.02
CA LEU A 436 -5.69 4.67 25.23
C LEU A 436 -7.16 5.04 25.41
N SER A 437 -7.55 5.52 26.59
CA SER A 437 -8.92 5.96 26.88
C SER A 437 -9.38 7.20 26.09
N ARG A 438 -8.46 7.93 25.44
CA ARG A 438 -8.73 9.10 24.60
C ARG A 438 -9.00 8.76 23.13
N LEU A 439 -8.70 7.53 22.71
CA LEU A 439 -8.95 7.11 21.33
C LEU A 439 -10.44 6.87 21.07
N PRO A 440 -10.91 7.12 19.84
CA PRO A 440 -12.20 6.61 19.40
C PRO A 440 -12.29 5.11 19.69
N LYS A 441 -13.41 4.66 20.26
CA LYS A 441 -13.59 3.24 20.63
C LYS A 441 -13.30 2.30 19.47
N GLU A 442 -13.57 2.72 18.24
CA GLU A 442 -13.35 1.95 17.02
C GLU A 442 -11.87 1.70 16.72
N ASP A 443 -11.01 2.69 16.99
CA ASP A 443 -9.56 2.59 16.80
C ASP A 443 -8.95 1.69 17.85
N MET A 444 -9.39 1.79 19.12
CA MET A 444 -8.99 0.84 20.18
C MET A 444 -9.36 -0.59 19.81
N VAL A 445 -10.55 -0.76 19.25
CA VAL A 445 -11.15 -2.02 18.83
C VAL A 445 -10.47 -2.59 17.58
N MET A 446 -9.92 -1.77 16.68
CA MET A 446 -9.06 -2.17 15.55
C MET A 446 -7.67 -2.59 16.04
N LEU A 447 -7.05 -1.74 16.88
CA LEU A 447 -5.75 -1.98 17.55
C LEU A 447 -5.72 -3.30 18.32
N LEU A 448 -6.85 -3.69 18.90
CA LEU A 448 -6.98 -4.91 19.70
C LEU A 448 -7.43 -6.14 18.93
N ARG A 449 -7.91 -6.01 17.69
CA ARG A 449 -8.25 -7.19 16.86
C ARG A 449 -7.10 -7.63 15.97
N HIS A 450 -6.36 -6.68 15.46
CA HIS A 450 -5.35 -6.90 14.44
C HIS A 450 -3.99 -6.57 15.02
N VAL A 451 -3.29 -7.61 15.46
CA VAL A 451 -1.87 -7.48 15.82
C VAL A 451 -1.10 -6.90 14.61
N ASP A 452 -1.58 -7.15 13.38
CA ASP A 452 -0.98 -6.86 12.08
C ASP A 452 -1.30 -5.50 11.42
N GLN A 453 -2.00 -4.57 12.06
CA GLN A 453 -2.35 -3.27 11.45
C GLN A 453 -1.28 -2.19 11.65
N ARG A 454 -0.11 -2.38 11.03
CA ARG A 454 1.04 -1.46 11.05
C ARG A 454 0.71 -0.02 10.65
N ASP A 455 -0.18 0.20 9.70
CA ASP A 455 -0.53 1.54 9.21
C ASP A 455 -1.31 2.37 10.25
N LEU A 456 -2.12 1.69 11.08
CA LEU A 456 -2.78 2.31 12.23
C LEU A 456 -1.76 2.63 13.34
N LEU A 457 -0.63 1.91 13.40
CA LEU A 457 0.45 2.15 14.37
C LEU A 457 1.32 3.35 14.00
N GLU A 458 1.55 3.55 12.70
CA GLU A 458 2.28 4.70 12.18
C GLU A 458 1.49 6.01 12.33
N SER A 459 0.15 5.97 12.37
CA SER A 459 -0.68 7.17 12.58
C SER A 459 -0.68 7.68 14.04
N PHE A 460 -0.47 6.82 15.04
CA PHE A 460 -0.33 7.22 16.46
C PHE A 460 1.09 7.72 16.81
N ARG A 461 2.06 7.57 15.90
CA ARG A 461 3.43 8.07 16.08
C ARG A 461 3.49 9.60 16.17
N GLU A 462 2.50 10.30 15.62
CA GLU A 462 2.49 11.76 15.49
C GLU A 462 1.53 12.49 16.46
N THR A 463 0.67 11.79 17.20
CA THR A 463 -0.54 12.40 17.79
C THR A 463 -0.65 12.44 19.33
N ASP A 464 -0.19 11.45 20.12
CA ASP A 464 -0.18 11.52 21.61
C ASP A 464 0.77 10.45 22.23
N PRO A 465 1.85 10.84 22.94
CA PRO A 465 2.78 9.91 23.60
C PRO A 465 2.16 8.97 24.64
N GLU A 466 1.09 9.38 25.34
CA GLU A 466 0.44 8.53 26.35
C GLU A 466 -0.39 7.41 25.69
N VAL A 467 -0.98 7.68 24.52
CA VAL A 467 -1.71 6.69 23.71
C VAL A 467 -0.75 5.61 23.23
N ARG A 468 0.41 6.03 22.70
CA ARG A 468 1.47 5.14 22.22
C ARG A 468 1.97 4.22 23.33
N ASP A 469 2.27 4.74 24.51
CA ASP A 469 2.79 3.92 25.62
C ASP A 469 1.76 2.91 26.14
N GLY A 470 0.49 3.30 26.25
CA GLY A 470 -0.59 2.39 26.61
C GLY A 470 -0.76 1.25 25.60
N PHE A 471 -0.76 1.59 24.31
CA PHE A 471 -0.88 0.62 23.23
C PHE A 471 0.28 -0.38 23.21
N LEU A 472 1.51 0.11 23.34
CA LEU A 472 2.72 -0.70 23.39
C LEU A 472 2.71 -1.73 24.53
N ARG A 473 2.21 -1.36 25.72
CA ARG A 473 2.10 -2.29 26.86
C ARG A 473 1.07 -3.39 26.62
N VAL A 474 -0.09 -3.05 26.08
CA VAL A 474 -1.15 -4.01 25.72
C VAL A 474 -0.64 -5.04 24.71
N MET A 475 0.05 -4.58 23.66
CA MET A 475 0.61 -5.47 22.64
C MET A 475 1.74 -6.34 23.18
N SER A 476 2.56 -5.80 24.09
CA SER A 476 3.64 -6.54 24.74
C SER A 476 3.14 -7.75 25.53
N GLN A 477 2.00 -7.63 26.21
CA GLN A 477 1.40 -8.74 26.95
C GLN A 477 0.84 -9.80 26.01
N ARG A 478 0.16 -9.40 24.93
CA ARG A 478 -0.40 -10.35 23.95
C ARG A 478 0.68 -11.12 23.21
N VAL A 479 1.72 -10.43 22.75
CA VAL A 479 2.83 -11.10 22.05
C VAL A 479 3.58 -12.05 22.98
N ARG A 480 3.77 -11.71 24.26
CA ARG A 480 4.33 -12.66 25.25
C ARG A 480 3.46 -13.93 25.39
N LEU A 481 2.13 -13.79 25.42
CA LEU A 481 1.20 -14.92 25.46
C LEU A 481 1.24 -15.77 24.18
N TYR A 482 1.44 -15.15 23.01
CA TYR A 482 1.63 -15.87 21.73
C TYR A 482 2.99 -16.58 21.62
N MET A 483 3.99 -16.21 22.40
CA MET A 483 5.37 -16.75 22.32
C MET A 483 5.68 -17.84 23.35
N THR A 484 4.80 -18.11 24.32
CA THR A 484 4.94 -19.22 25.27
C THR A 484 4.31 -20.50 24.72
N GLU A 485 5.01 -21.63 24.76
CA GLU A 485 4.56 -22.96 24.27
C GLU A 485 3.28 -23.51 24.96
N GLU A 486 2.65 -22.79 25.88
CA GLU A 486 1.31 -23.12 26.42
C GLU A 486 0.17 -22.88 25.40
N PHE A 487 0.47 -22.31 24.23
CA PHE A 487 -0.49 -21.95 23.19
C PHE A 487 -0.74 -23.05 22.14
N ASP A 488 -0.22 -24.27 22.36
CA ASP A 488 -0.22 -25.35 21.37
C ASP A 488 -1.45 -26.30 21.45
N ALA A 489 -2.49 -25.95 22.21
CA ALA A 489 -3.67 -26.81 22.33
C ALA A 489 -5.02 -26.15 22.00
N VAL A 490 -5.25 -24.86 22.22
CA VAL A 490 -6.52 -24.20 21.86
C VAL A 490 -6.27 -22.69 21.82
N ASP A 491 -6.37 -22.02 20.66
CA ASP A 491 -6.56 -20.55 20.66
C ASP A 491 -7.27 -20.02 19.38
N HIS A 492 -8.50 -19.47 19.48
CA HIS A 492 -9.00 -18.14 19.93
C HIS A 492 -8.84 -16.96 18.94
N THR A 493 -8.37 -17.19 17.70
CA THR A 493 -8.34 -16.16 16.62
C THR A 493 -9.21 -16.47 15.39
N GLY A 494 -9.82 -17.65 15.32
CA GLY A 494 -10.62 -18.14 14.18
C GLY A 494 -9.89 -18.27 12.84
N TYR A 495 -8.56 -18.43 12.87
CA TYR A 495 -7.77 -18.74 11.67
C TYR A 495 -7.57 -20.25 11.50
N SER A 496 -7.59 -20.75 10.26
CA SER A 496 -7.19 -22.13 9.94
C SER A 496 -5.70 -22.34 10.27
N LYS A 497 -5.23 -23.59 10.40
CA LYS A 497 -3.80 -23.88 10.61
C LYS A 497 -2.91 -23.28 9.51
N GLU A 498 -3.42 -23.19 8.27
CA GLU A 498 -2.72 -22.55 7.14
C GLU A 498 -2.71 -21.02 7.24
N GLU A 499 -3.80 -20.40 7.72
CA GLU A 499 -3.86 -18.95 7.97
C GLU A 499 -2.99 -18.51 9.16
N ILE A 500 -2.80 -19.38 10.16
CA ILE A 500 -1.88 -19.17 11.29
C ILE A 500 -0.42 -19.27 10.81
N ALA A 501 -0.09 -20.26 9.98
CA ALA A 501 1.24 -20.38 9.37
C ALA A 501 1.59 -19.13 8.53
N GLY A 502 0.61 -18.56 7.82
CA GLY A 502 0.77 -17.29 7.09
C GLY A 502 0.90 -16.03 7.99
N LYS A 503 0.56 -16.12 9.28
CA LYS A 503 0.58 -15.00 10.24
C LYS A 503 1.68 -15.07 11.29
N GLN A 504 2.33 -16.21 11.48
CA GLN A 504 3.50 -16.35 12.36
C GLN A 504 4.60 -15.34 11.99
N ASN A 505 4.86 -15.14 10.70
CA ASN A 505 5.82 -14.13 10.23
C ASN A 505 5.45 -12.71 10.67
N LYS A 506 4.16 -12.34 10.66
CA LYS A 506 3.70 -11.02 11.11
C LYS A 506 3.80 -10.87 12.63
N ILE A 507 3.44 -11.91 13.41
CA ILE A 507 3.58 -11.89 14.87
C ILE A 507 5.05 -11.73 15.27
N VAL A 508 5.97 -12.39 14.55
CA VAL A 508 7.42 -12.23 14.72
C VAL A 508 7.87 -10.81 14.36
N ASP A 509 7.32 -10.20 13.29
CA ASP A 509 7.61 -8.80 12.94
C ASP A 509 7.15 -7.82 14.03
N ILE A 510 5.97 -8.03 14.60
CA ILE A 510 5.40 -7.18 15.66
C ILE A 510 6.14 -7.40 16.98
N ALA A 511 6.52 -8.64 17.28
CA ALA A 511 7.40 -8.94 18.39
C ALA A 511 8.74 -8.21 18.20
N GLY A 512 9.29 -8.23 16.99
CA GLY A 512 10.52 -7.53 16.60
C GLY A 512 10.43 -6.04 16.85
N TRP A 513 9.29 -5.44 16.51
CA TRP A 513 8.99 -4.04 16.78
C TRP A 513 8.79 -3.72 18.27
N LEU A 514 8.07 -4.55 19.02
CA LEU A 514 7.90 -4.38 20.48
C LEU A 514 9.21 -4.53 21.25
N ALA A 515 10.15 -5.34 20.73
CA ALA A 515 11.50 -5.45 21.25
C ALA A 515 12.35 -4.20 20.94
N GLN A 516 12.21 -3.59 19.76
CA GLN A 516 12.83 -2.30 19.42
C GLN A 516 12.33 -1.15 20.32
N GLU A 517 11.07 -1.21 20.76
CA GLU A 517 10.47 -0.24 21.68
C GLU A 517 10.75 -0.57 23.18
N GLY A 518 11.51 -1.64 23.46
CA GLY A 518 11.93 -2.04 24.81
C GLY A 518 10.81 -2.61 25.69
N LYS A 519 9.74 -3.16 25.09
CA LYS A 519 8.51 -3.58 25.79
C LYS A 519 8.39 -5.09 25.97
N ILE A 520 9.05 -5.87 25.13
CA ILE A 520 9.25 -7.31 25.31
C ILE A 520 10.72 -7.65 25.11
N ASP A 521 11.23 -8.60 25.89
CA ASP A 521 12.43 -9.33 25.50
C ASP A 521 11.98 -10.41 24.52
N LEU A 522 12.20 -10.16 23.23
CA LEU A 522 12.33 -11.25 22.29
C LEU A 522 13.70 -11.85 22.55
N ASP A 523 13.74 -13.08 23.06
CA ASP A 523 14.99 -13.83 23.06
C ASP A 523 15.31 -14.27 21.63
N LEU A 524 15.70 -13.31 20.78
CA LEU A 524 16.37 -13.51 19.49
C LEU A 524 17.89 -13.56 19.67
N GLY A 525 18.35 -13.91 20.87
CA GLY A 525 19.74 -13.99 21.22
C GLY A 525 20.48 -12.63 21.23
N PRO A 526 21.64 -12.56 21.88
CA PRO A 526 22.27 -11.28 22.25
C PRO A 526 23.15 -10.63 21.17
N GLN A 527 22.94 -10.86 19.86
CA GLN A 527 23.92 -10.43 18.83
C GLN A 527 23.35 -9.79 17.54
N VAL A 528 22.18 -9.16 17.54
CA VAL A 528 21.69 -8.50 16.31
C VAL A 528 22.14 -7.04 16.25
N ALA A 529 23.00 -6.70 15.29
CA ALA A 529 23.58 -5.37 15.13
C ALA A 529 22.57 -4.34 14.56
N ASP A 530 22.39 -3.23 15.28
CA ASP A 530 21.70 -2.03 14.79
C ASP A 530 22.61 -1.23 13.82
N HIS A 531 22.07 -0.18 13.19
CA HIS A 531 22.81 0.63 12.21
C HIS A 531 24.14 1.15 12.75
N ARG A 532 24.19 1.55 14.03
CA ARG A 532 25.42 2.06 14.65
C ARG A 532 26.45 0.94 14.83
N ALA A 533 26.03 -0.20 15.36
CA ALA A 533 26.90 -1.37 15.52
C ALA A 533 27.45 -1.89 14.18
N VAL A 534 26.66 -1.80 13.11
CA VAL A 534 27.13 -2.12 11.75
C VAL A 534 28.15 -1.10 11.27
N MET A 535 27.89 0.21 11.45
CA MET A 535 28.83 1.27 11.07
C MET A 535 30.17 1.17 11.80
N ASP A 536 30.16 0.78 13.08
CA ASP A 536 31.38 0.60 13.89
C ASP A 536 32.23 -0.60 13.44
N ARG A 537 31.66 -1.57 12.71
CA ARG A 537 32.36 -2.76 12.20
C ARG A 537 32.93 -2.61 10.79
N ILE A 538 32.51 -1.61 10.02
CA ILE A 538 32.97 -1.42 8.63
C ILE A 538 34.44 -0.94 8.57
N PRO A 539 34.86 0.12 9.29
CA PRO A 539 36.25 0.56 9.27
C PRO A 539 37.28 -0.52 9.63
N PRO A 540 37.14 -1.33 10.71
CA PRO A 540 38.11 -2.37 11.02
C PRO A 540 38.14 -3.48 9.95
N GLN A 541 36.99 -3.81 9.34
CA GLN A 541 36.94 -4.77 8.23
C GLN A 541 37.72 -4.25 7.01
N LEU A 542 37.50 -2.99 6.60
CA LEU A 542 38.19 -2.39 5.46
C LEU A 542 39.68 -2.15 5.75
N ALA A 543 40.04 -1.81 6.99
CA ALA A 543 41.42 -1.72 7.42
C ALA A 543 42.17 -3.05 7.20
N ALA A 544 41.54 -4.16 7.57
CA ALA A 544 42.06 -5.51 7.32
C ALA A 544 42.13 -5.85 5.83
N ASP A 545 41.10 -5.49 5.05
CA ASP A 545 41.01 -5.79 3.62
C ASP A 545 42.07 -5.07 2.76
N PHE A 546 42.44 -3.86 3.17
CA PHE A 546 43.31 -2.95 2.41
C PHE A 546 44.69 -2.73 3.05
N ASN A 547 44.99 -3.41 4.17
CA ASN A 547 46.23 -3.25 4.94
C ASN A 547 46.52 -1.79 5.33
N CYS A 548 45.51 -1.11 5.89
CA CYS A 548 45.58 0.31 6.24
C CYS A 548 45.14 0.59 7.68
N ARG A 549 45.31 1.82 8.14
CA ARG A 549 44.78 2.27 9.42
C ARG A 549 43.32 2.69 9.24
N GLU A 550 42.47 2.43 10.23
CA GLU A 550 41.07 2.89 10.21
C GLU A 550 40.95 4.42 10.02
N SER A 551 41.89 5.19 10.60
CA SER A 551 41.94 6.64 10.44
C SER A 551 42.12 7.07 8.97
N SER A 552 42.81 6.27 8.15
CA SER A 552 43.01 6.56 6.73
C SER A 552 41.72 6.50 5.90
N LEU A 553 40.65 5.87 6.42
CA LEU A 553 39.33 5.83 5.80
C LEU A 553 38.44 7.02 6.20
N ALA A 554 38.70 7.58 7.39
CA ALA A 554 37.90 8.65 7.98
C ALA A 554 38.47 10.05 7.74
N GLU A 555 39.80 10.20 7.70
CA GLU A 555 40.48 11.49 7.50
C GLU A 555 40.56 11.85 6.01
N GLU A 556 40.35 13.12 5.67
CA GLU A 556 40.48 13.59 4.28
C GLU A 556 41.93 13.41 3.78
N GLY A 557 42.07 12.81 2.60
CA GLY A 557 43.35 12.61 1.94
C GLY A 557 43.45 11.26 1.24
N VAL A 558 44.58 11.06 0.55
CA VAL A 558 44.92 9.81 -0.12
C VAL A 558 46.03 9.12 0.65
N SER A 559 45.74 7.92 1.16
CA SER A 559 46.71 7.05 1.82
C SER A 559 47.10 5.93 0.88
N ILE A 560 48.37 5.88 0.48
CA ILE A 560 48.90 4.82 -0.38
C ILE A 560 49.71 3.87 0.49
N VAL A 561 49.37 2.57 0.44
CA VAL A 561 49.97 1.54 1.27
C VAL A 561 50.31 0.30 0.45
N GLU A 562 51.33 -0.43 0.89
CA GLU A 562 51.65 -1.73 0.31
C GLU A 562 50.56 -2.75 0.65
N ALA A 563 50.14 -3.54 -0.34
CA ALA A 563 49.18 -4.61 -0.12
C ALA A 563 49.77 -5.67 0.82
N GLY A 564 49.02 -6.04 1.85
CA GLY A 564 49.37 -7.11 2.79
C GLY A 564 48.16 -7.91 3.24
N GLU A 565 48.39 -9.07 3.85
CA GLU A 565 47.35 -9.88 4.47
C GLU A 565 47.29 -9.62 5.97
N LEU A 566 46.16 -9.06 6.44
CA LEU A 566 45.88 -8.89 7.86
C LEU A 566 44.82 -9.92 8.32
N PRO A 567 44.87 -10.37 9.59
CA PRO A 567 43.82 -11.19 10.16
C PRO A 567 42.45 -10.51 10.04
N GLY A 568 41.41 -11.28 9.70
CA GLY A 568 40.04 -10.78 9.53
C GLY A 568 39.72 -10.21 8.15
N ARG A 569 40.70 -10.12 7.23
CA ARG A 569 40.46 -9.77 5.83
C ARG A 569 39.40 -10.67 5.18
N ARG A 570 38.53 -10.09 4.36
CA ARG A 570 37.60 -10.82 3.49
C ARG A 570 38.38 -11.75 2.55
N ARG A 571 37.97 -13.01 2.52
CA ARG A 571 38.67 -14.19 1.97
C ARG A 571 38.63 -14.25 0.43
N PHE A 572 38.87 -13.12 -0.23
CA PHE A 572 39.06 -13.06 -1.66
C PHE A 572 40.47 -13.56 -2.05
N PRO A 573 40.63 -14.21 -3.22
CA PRO A 573 41.93 -14.66 -3.69
C PRO A 573 42.98 -13.54 -3.69
N TRP A 574 44.20 -13.87 -3.26
CA TRP A 574 45.34 -12.97 -3.38
C TRP A 574 45.71 -12.77 -4.85
N LEU A 575 46.09 -11.54 -5.20
CA LEU A 575 46.50 -11.16 -6.55
C LEU A 575 47.94 -10.64 -6.49
N GLU A 576 48.87 -11.31 -7.17
CA GLU A 576 50.31 -10.97 -7.11
C GLU A 576 50.56 -9.51 -7.50
N LYS A 577 49.98 -9.06 -8.62
CA LYS A 577 50.02 -7.65 -9.04
C LYS A 577 48.71 -6.98 -8.65
N SER A 578 48.51 -6.77 -7.34
CA SER A 578 47.29 -6.15 -6.83
C SER A 578 47.29 -4.62 -7.02
N LEU A 579 46.11 -4.06 -7.22
CA LEU A 579 45.82 -2.64 -7.08
C LEU A 579 44.36 -2.53 -6.67
N LYS A 580 44.07 -1.89 -5.53
CA LYS A 580 42.71 -1.65 -5.06
C LYS A 580 42.62 -0.25 -4.46
N ILE A 581 41.46 0.38 -4.61
CA ILE A 581 41.16 1.70 -4.09
C ILE A 581 39.83 1.61 -3.37
N VAL A 582 39.75 2.16 -2.15
CA VAL A 582 38.52 2.20 -1.35
C VAL A 582 38.28 3.56 -0.76
N THR A 583 37.00 3.94 -0.65
CA THR A 583 36.57 5.11 0.11
C THR A 583 35.23 4.88 0.79
N MET A 584 35.08 5.41 2.00
CA MET A 584 33.79 5.55 2.71
C MET A 584 33.20 6.97 2.56
N GLY A 585 33.81 7.81 1.72
CA GLY A 585 33.35 9.17 1.45
C GLY A 585 34.19 10.28 2.09
N SER A 586 35.19 10.01 2.91
CA SER A 586 36.13 11.05 3.41
C SER A 586 37.55 10.76 2.95
N GLY A 587 38.19 9.75 3.52
CA GLY A 587 39.52 9.29 3.10
C GLY A 587 39.47 8.36 1.90
N VAL A 588 40.58 8.27 1.17
CA VAL A 588 40.79 7.29 0.11
C VAL A 588 42.04 6.48 0.43
N VAL A 589 41.90 5.16 0.38
CA VAL A 589 43.04 4.24 0.54
C VAL A 589 43.32 3.57 -0.80
N VAL A 590 44.55 3.69 -1.26
CA VAL A 590 45.09 2.95 -2.40
C VAL A 590 46.03 1.88 -1.84
N THR A 591 45.72 0.61 -2.09
CA THR A 591 46.58 -0.52 -1.72
C THR A 591 47.07 -1.20 -2.99
N CYS A 592 48.37 -1.44 -3.12
CA CYS A 592 48.92 -2.09 -4.30
C CYS A 592 50.18 -2.89 -3.98
N ASP A 593 50.52 -3.80 -4.88
CA ASP A 593 51.79 -4.53 -4.81
C ASP A 593 52.99 -3.56 -4.71
N SER A 594 54.05 -4.03 -4.04
CA SER A 594 55.32 -3.31 -3.84
C SER A 594 55.88 -2.68 -5.12
N GLN A 595 55.75 -3.34 -6.27
CA GLN A 595 56.26 -2.87 -7.56
C GLN A 595 55.42 -1.73 -8.15
N ARG A 596 54.20 -1.50 -7.64
CA ARG A 596 53.27 -0.47 -8.09
C ARG A 596 53.28 0.77 -7.20
N LEU A 597 53.93 0.72 -6.03
CA LEU A 597 53.94 1.82 -5.05
C LEU A 597 54.47 3.13 -5.62
N GLU A 598 55.67 3.11 -6.22
CA GLU A 598 56.29 4.33 -6.76
C GLU A 598 55.39 4.99 -7.82
N TRP A 599 54.74 4.17 -8.66
CA TRP A 599 53.80 4.67 -9.66
C TRP A 599 52.55 5.26 -9.00
N ALA A 600 51.97 4.58 -8.00
CA ALA A 600 50.78 5.04 -7.30
C ALA A 600 51.05 6.37 -6.56
N GLU A 601 52.16 6.49 -5.84
CA GLU A 601 52.59 7.73 -5.18
C GLU A 601 52.70 8.90 -6.16
N LYS A 602 53.37 8.67 -7.29
CA LYS A 602 53.61 9.71 -8.29
C LYS A 602 52.33 10.17 -8.98
N ASN A 603 51.43 9.25 -9.33
CA ASN A 603 50.29 9.54 -10.21
C ASN A 603 48.97 9.75 -9.46
N LEU A 604 48.84 9.21 -8.25
CA LEU A 604 47.59 9.22 -7.47
C LEU A 604 47.72 10.03 -6.17
N GLY A 605 48.92 10.16 -5.60
CA GLY A 605 49.11 10.74 -4.26
C GLY A 605 48.73 12.21 -4.10
N ASN A 606 48.72 12.98 -5.20
CA ASN A 606 48.33 14.40 -5.20
C ASN A 606 46.88 14.63 -5.64
N LEU A 607 46.14 13.57 -5.98
CA LEU A 607 44.75 13.68 -6.37
C LEU A 607 43.86 13.78 -5.13
N ASP A 608 42.72 14.45 -5.25
CA ASP A 608 41.66 14.37 -4.25
C ASP A 608 40.73 13.16 -4.52
N ARG A 609 39.78 12.94 -3.59
CA ARG A 609 38.80 11.85 -3.69
C ARG A 609 38.01 11.88 -5.00
N ASP A 610 37.54 13.06 -5.43
CA ASP A 610 36.66 13.17 -6.59
C ASP A 610 37.44 12.97 -7.89
N GLN A 611 38.70 13.43 -7.91
CA GLN A 611 39.63 13.21 -9.02
C GLN A 611 40.01 11.74 -9.15
N LEU A 612 40.19 11.00 -8.05
CA LEU A 612 40.54 9.57 -8.08
C LEU A 612 39.48 8.69 -8.73
N PHE A 613 38.21 9.04 -8.54
CA PHE A 613 37.08 8.32 -9.12
C PHE A 613 36.60 8.92 -10.46
N SER A 614 37.35 9.88 -11.02
CA SER A 614 37.02 10.48 -12.31
C SER A 614 37.30 9.55 -13.49
N ALA A 615 36.58 9.74 -14.60
CA ALA A 615 36.78 8.97 -15.82
C ALA A 615 38.22 9.02 -16.35
N GLY A 616 38.92 10.15 -16.19
CA GLY A 616 40.31 10.30 -16.59
C GLY A 616 41.25 9.39 -15.78
N THR A 617 41.04 9.32 -14.47
CA THR A 617 41.84 8.46 -13.58
C THR A 617 41.53 6.98 -13.78
N LEU A 618 40.26 6.62 -14.02
CA LEU A 618 39.90 5.25 -14.36
C LEU A 618 40.57 4.78 -15.67
N ALA A 619 40.63 5.63 -16.68
CA ALA A 619 41.35 5.34 -17.91
C ALA A 619 42.86 5.17 -17.67
N LEU A 620 43.46 6.05 -16.86
CA LEU A 620 44.88 5.96 -16.47
C LEU A 620 45.19 4.65 -15.73
N LEU A 621 44.34 4.26 -14.78
CA LEU A 621 44.46 2.99 -14.06
C LEU A 621 44.33 1.80 -15.02
N GLN A 622 43.39 1.86 -15.96
CA GLN A 622 43.21 0.81 -16.96
C GLN A 622 44.42 0.67 -17.90
N GLU A 623 44.99 1.77 -18.36
CA GLU A 623 46.23 1.76 -19.15
C GLU A 623 47.41 1.18 -18.37
N PHE A 624 47.48 1.47 -17.06
CA PHE A 624 48.57 1.01 -16.21
C PHE A 624 48.52 -0.51 -15.95
N VAL A 625 47.33 -1.08 -15.72
CA VAL A 625 47.21 -2.51 -15.39
C VAL A 625 47.12 -3.42 -16.63
N ALA A 626 46.78 -2.87 -17.80
CA ALA A 626 46.62 -3.65 -19.04
C ALA A 626 47.86 -4.49 -19.44
N PRO A 627 49.12 -4.00 -19.34
CA PRO A 627 50.31 -4.79 -19.68
C PRO A 627 50.49 -6.05 -18.82
N ASP A 628 49.89 -6.08 -17.63
CA ASP A 628 49.92 -7.21 -16.71
C ASP A 628 48.81 -8.23 -16.99
N GLY A 629 48.03 -8.06 -18.06
CA GLY A 629 46.88 -8.91 -18.38
C GLY A 629 45.70 -8.67 -17.44
N GLN A 630 45.58 -7.46 -16.89
CA GLN A 630 44.54 -7.08 -15.95
C GLN A 630 43.63 -5.98 -16.51
N PHE A 631 42.44 -5.85 -15.94
CA PHE A 631 41.53 -4.74 -16.17
C PHE A 631 41.04 -4.17 -14.84
N ILE A 632 40.58 -2.93 -14.87
CA ILE A 632 40.00 -2.25 -13.72
C ILE A 632 38.51 -2.60 -13.63
N ALA A 633 38.12 -3.20 -12.51
CA ALA A 633 36.73 -3.37 -12.10
C ALA A 633 36.32 -2.26 -11.13
N GLY A 634 35.02 -1.96 -11.11
CA GLY A 634 34.42 -0.86 -10.38
C GLY A 634 34.31 0.45 -11.18
N PRO A 635 33.86 1.55 -10.56
CA PRO A 635 33.54 1.66 -9.14
C PRO A 635 32.33 0.78 -8.76
N ASP A 636 32.55 -0.08 -7.77
CA ASP A 636 31.52 -0.94 -7.21
C ASP A 636 31.00 -0.33 -5.92
N LEU A 637 29.69 -0.13 -5.85
CA LEU A 637 29.04 0.28 -4.62
C LEU A 637 28.79 -0.96 -3.75
N LYS A 638 29.24 -0.89 -2.51
CA LYS A 638 28.93 -1.90 -1.49
C LYS A 638 27.87 -1.35 -0.57
N PHE A 639 26.72 -1.99 -0.62
CA PHE A 639 25.56 -1.67 0.19
C PHE A 639 25.53 -2.55 1.42
N VAL A 640 25.16 -2.01 2.57
CA VAL A 640 25.02 -2.76 3.83
C VAL A 640 23.63 -2.54 4.40
N CYS A 641 23.13 -3.51 5.17
CA CYS A 641 21.87 -3.40 5.89
C CYS A 641 22.03 -3.73 7.38
N SER A 642 21.11 -3.20 8.19
CA SER A 642 20.98 -3.45 9.62
C SER A 642 19.52 -3.75 9.97
N LYS A 643 19.28 -4.34 11.13
CA LYS A 643 17.93 -4.74 11.57
C LYS A 643 16.94 -3.57 11.59
N ASP A 644 17.37 -2.41 12.05
CA ASP A 644 16.54 -1.19 12.18
C ASP A 644 16.30 -0.47 10.84
N ARG A 645 17.07 -0.82 9.80
CA ARG A 645 16.95 -0.20 8.46
C ARG A 645 16.32 -1.10 7.41
N LEU A 646 16.30 -2.41 7.63
CA LEU A 646 15.63 -3.36 6.74
C LEU A 646 14.15 -2.99 6.58
N ARG A 647 13.74 -2.69 5.36
CA ARG A 647 12.36 -2.30 5.03
C ARG A 647 11.53 -3.53 4.69
N PRO A 648 10.27 -3.59 5.17
CA PRO A 648 9.37 -4.69 4.83
C PRO A 648 9.08 -4.71 3.33
N VAL A 649 8.80 -5.90 2.79
CA VAL A 649 8.34 -6.09 1.41
C VAL A 649 6.99 -6.81 1.43
N PRO A 650 6.00 -6.36 0.64
CA PRO A 650 4.78 -7.14 0.45
C PRO A 650 5.12 -8.44 -0.29
N TYR A 651 4.84 -9.58 0.34
CA TYR A 651 5.05 -10.88 -0.27
C TYR A 651 3.97 -11.19 -1.29
N THR A 652 4.38 -11.82 -2.37
CA THR A 652 3.49 -12.22 -3.44
C THR A 652 2.90 -13.59 -3.13
N ASN A 653 1.57 -13.67 -3.01
CA ASN A 653 0.87 -14.87 -2.51
C ASN A 653 1.04 -16.13 -3.40
N TRP A 654 1.42 -15.98 -4.67
CA TRP A 654 1.67 -17.09 -5.59
C TRP A 654 3.14 -17.55 -5.63
N LEU A 655 4.02 -16.86 -4.91
CA LEU A 655 5.45 -17.15 -4.87
C LEU A 655 5.77 -18.03 -3.65
N GLN A 656 6.33 -19.20 -3.89
CA GLN A 656 6.81 -20.07 -2.82
C GLN A 656 8.27 -19.75 -2.53
N LEU A 657 8.55 -19.23 -1.33
CA LEU A 657 9.90 -18.93 -0.86
C LEU A 657 10.40 -20.05 0.05
N GLU A 658 11.61 -20.53 -0.19
CA GLU A 658 12.26 -21.56 0.65
C GLU A 658 13.70 -21.13 0.97
N LEU A 659 14.09 -21.30 2.22
CA LEU A 659 15.46 -21.10 2.70
C LEU A 659 16.21 -22.43 2.74
N TYR A 660 17.46 -22.40 2.28
CA TYR A 660 18.39 -23.51 2.22
C TYR A 660 19.62 -23.17 3.05
N GLU A 661 20.11 -24.15 3.81
CA GLU A 661 21.27 -24.02 4.70
C GLU A 661 22.26 -25.15 4.42
N GLU A 662 23.55 -24.84 4.59
CA GLU A 662 24.65 -25.80 4.61
C GLU A 662 24.58 -26.82 3.44
N ASP A 663 24.56 -28.11 3.73
CA ASP A 663 24.63 -29.22 2.77
C ASP A 663 23.50 -29.20 1.72
N ARG A 664 22.35 -28.58 2.02
CA ARG A 664 21.23 -28.48 1.07
C ARG A 664 21.50 -27.49 -0.06
N ILE A 665 22.46 -26.57 0.10
CA ILE A 665 22.79 -25.56 -0.92
C ILE A 665 23.41 -26.21 -2.16
N ASP A 666 24.14 -27.31 -2.00
CA ASP A 666 24.78 -28.01 -3.11
C ASP A 666 23.75 -28.58 -4.11
N GLU A 667 22.53 -28.90 -3.65
CA GLU A 667 21.41 -29.30 -4.52
C GLU A 667 21.02 -28.20 -5.52
N LEU A 668 21.28 -26.93 -5.18
CA LEU A 668 20.94 -25.78 -6.02
C LEU A 668 21.99 -25.50 -7.09
N ARG A 669 23.23 -25.99 -6.92
CA ARG A 669 24.35 -25.71 -7.85
C ARG A 669 24.18 -26.32 -9.23
N GLN A 670 23.30 -27.31 -9.37
CA GLN A 670 22.92 -27.86 -10.68
C GLN A 670 22.18 -26.84 -11.57
N HIS A 671 21.59 -25.79 -10.99
CA HIS A 671 20.87 -24.74 -11.71
C HIS A 671 21.79 -23.62 -12.16
N THR A 672 22.59 -23.91 -13.19
CA THR A 672 23.61 -22.99 -13.74
C THR A 672 23.05 -21.65 -14.25
N GLU A 673 21.76 -21.58 -14.57
CA GLU A 673 21.05 -20.36 -14.97
C GLU A 673 20.99 -19.29 -13.85
N PHE A 674 21.27 -19.67 -12.60
CA PHE A 674 21.32 -18.76 -11.45
C PHE A 674 22.74 -18.45 -10.94
N GLN A 675 23.76 -18.55 -11.80
CA GLN A 675 25.17 -18.36 -11.42
C GLN A 675 25.55 -17.03 -10.75
N HIS A 676 24.74 -15.96 -10.90
CA HIS A 676 24.95 -14.69 -10.19
C HIS A 676 24.32 -14.66 -8.79
N GLY A 677 23.44 -15.62 -8.50
CA GLY A 677 22.87 -15.88 -7.18
C GLY A 677 23.76 -16.79 -6.35
N LEU A 678 24.22 -17.89 -6.95
CA LEU A 678 25.02 -18.92 -6.30
C LEU A 678 26.07 -19.46 -7.28
N SER A 679 27.31 -19.58 -6.82
CA SER A 679 28.41 -20.11 -7.65
C SER A 679 28.13 -21.55 -8.07
N SER A 680 28.39 -21.90 -9.33
CA SER A 680 28.24 -23.29 -9.82
C SER A 680 29.30 -24.22 -9.22
N THR A 681 30.44 -23.68 -8.80
CA THR A 681 31.50 -24.40 -8.10
C THR A 681 31.59 -23.95 -6.63
N PRO A 682 31.72 -24.89 -5.68
CA PRO A 682 31.99 -24.54 -4.28
C PRO A 682 33.26 -23.72 -4.12
N GLN A 683 33.22 -22.70 -3.26
CA GLN A 683 34.38 -21.87 -2.95
C GLN A 683 34.80 -22.11 -1.50
N PRO A 684 35.78 -22.99 -1.25
CA PRO A 684 36.10 -23.44 0.11
C PRO A 684 36.58 -22.30 1.03
N ASP A 685 37.21 -21.27 0.46
CA ASP A 685 37.69 -20.12 1.23
C ASP A 685 36.55 -19.17 1.67
N ARG A 686 35.46 -19.11 0.89
CA ARG A 686 34.28 -18.27 1.16
C ARG A 686 32.99 -19.07 0.86
N PRO A 687 32.65 -20.04 1.71
CA PRO A 687 31.56 -20.96 1.43
C PRO A 687 30.23 -20.23 1.33
N ASP A 688 29.36 -20.72 0.44
CA ASP A 688 27.95 -20.34 0.45
C ASP A 688 27.28 -20.98 1.67
N VAL A 689 26.68 -20.18 2.55
CA VAL A 689 26.18 -20.64 3.86
C VAL A 689 24.67 -20.60 3.99
N LEU A 690 24.00 -19.77 3.17
CA LEU A 690 22.55 -19.74 3.03
C LEU A 690 22.17 -19.48 1.58
N ALA A 691 20.99 -19.96 1.18
CA ALA A 691 20.33 -19.53 -0.04
C ALA A 691 18.82 -19.38 0.18
N CYS A 692 18.20 -18.48 -0.56
CA CYS A 692 16.76 -18.36 -0.64
C CYS A 692 16.34 -18.54 -2.10
N VAL A 693 15.34 -19.38 -2.34
CA VAL A 693 14.80 -19.63 -3.68
C VAL A 693 13.35 -19.19 -3.75
N ALA A 694 12.94 -18.80 -4.96
CA ALA A 694 11.54 -18.56 -5.27
C ALA A 694 11.05 -19.52 -6.35
N ARG A 695 9.91 -20.16 -6.10
CA ARG A 695 9.26 -21.08 -7.03
C ARG A 695 7.86 -20.60 -7.41
N LYS A 696 7.49 -20.87 -8.65
CA LYS A 696 6.12 -20.79 -9.15
C LYS A 696 5.76 -22.16 -9.72
N GLU A 697 4.74 -22.83 -9.18
CA GLU A 697 4.26 -24.13 -9.69
C GLU A 697 5.41 -25.14 -9.91
N ASN A 698 6.26 -25.32 -8.90
CA ASN A 698 7.52 -26.11 -8.91
C ASN A 698 8.68 -25.57 -9.76
N GLN A 699 8.49 -24.61 -10.66
CA GLN A 699 9.58 -24.00 -11.42
C GLN A 699 10.41 -23.07 -10.53
N LEU A 700 11.73 -23.26 -10.47
CA LEU A 700 12.66 -22.31 -9.84
C LEU A 700 12.77 -21.07 -10.73
N ILE A 701 12.41 -19.89 -10.20
CA ILE A 701 12.38 -18.65 -10.99
C ILE A 701 13.33 -17.56 -10.47
N ALA A 702 13.75 -17.67 -9.21
CA ALA A 702 14.78 -16.82 -8.62
C ALA A 702 15.58 -17.57 -7.56
N LEU A 703 16.85 -17.21 -7.41
CA LEU A 703 17.74 -17.76 -6.41
C LEU A 703 18.68 -16.66 -5.92
N ALA A 704 18.68 -16.43 -4.61
CA ALA A 704 19.68 -15.62 -3.93
C ALA A 704 20.56 -16.53 -3.05
N GLY A 705 21.88 -16.39 -3.17
CA GLY A 705 22.85 -17.09 -2.32
C GLY A 705 23.62 -16.09 -1.46
N THR A 706 24.19 -16.56 -0.36
CA THR A 706 25.10 -15.76 0.44
C THR A 706 26.41 -16.48 0.73
N SER A 707 27.53 -15.80 0.43
CA SER A 707 28.88 -16.27 0.73
C SER A 707 29.41 -15.64 2.01
N ALA A 708 29.99 -16.47 2.88
CA ALA A 708 30.66 -16.02 4.10
C ALA A 708 32.06 -15.49 3.76
N ASP A 709 32.13 -14.24 3.30
CA ASP A 709 33.37 -13.61 2.85
C ASP A 709 34.32 -13.29 4.01
N SER A 710 33.80 -13.11 5.22
CA SER A 710 34.55 -13.01 6.47
C SER A 710 33.72 -13.57 7.62
N ASP A 711 34.26 -13.53 8.84
CA ASP A 711 33.53 -13.99 10.03
C ASP A 711 32.28 -13.14 10.29
N ASP A 712 32.28 -11.87 9.89
CA ASP A 712 31.19 -10.92 10.14
C ASP A 712 30.40 -10.51 8.88
N PHE A 713 31.04 -10.39 7.71
CA PHE A 713 30.40 -9.87 6.49
C PHE A 713 30.06 -10.98 5.50
N TRP A 714 28.77 -11.09 5.17
CA TRP A 714 28.24 -12.08 4.23
C TRP A 714 27.69 -11.39 2.98
N GLN A 715 28.21 -11.77 1.80
CA GLN A 715 27.85 -11.17 0.54
C GLN A 715 26.58 -11.81 0.00
N ILE A 716 25.64 -11.02 -0.53
CA ILE A 716 24.45 -11.53 -1.23
C ILE A 716 24.65 -11.44 -2.73
N GLY A 717 24.37 -12.55 -3.43
CA GLY A 717 24.15 -12.61 -4.88
C GLY A 717 22.68 -12.95 -5.17
N ILE A 718 22.13 -12.48 -6.29
CA ILE A 718 20.77 -12.83 -6.73
C ILE A 718 20.70 -12.95 -8.26
N SER A 719 20.00 -13.99 -8.71
CA SER A 719 19.60 -14.19 -10.10
C SER A 719 18.08 -14.36 -10.19
N VAL A 720 17.47 -13.69 -11.17
CA VAL A 720 16.05 -13.89 -11.54
C VAL A 720 15.98 -14.18 -13.04
N LEU A 721 15.18 -15.18 -13.41
CA LEU A 721 14.93 -15.54 -14.80
C LEU A 721 14.42 -14.32 -15.60
N PRO A 722 14.92 -14.08 -16.83
CA PRO A 722 14.63 -12.87 -17.61
C PRO A 722 13.14 -12.48 -17.71
N GLU A 723 12.27 -13.45 -17.95
CA GLU A 723 10.83 -13.31 -18.14
C GLU A 723 10.04 -12.96 -16.86
N PHE A 724 10.70 -13.13 -15.70
CA PHE A 724 10.16 -12.81 -14.38
C PHE A 724 10.74 -11.51 -13.77
N ARG A 725 11.65 -10.83 -14.47
CA ARG A 725 12.23 -9.55 -14.02
C ARG A 725 11.16 -8.44 -14.01
N GLY A 726 11.36 -7.45 -13.14
CA GLY A 726 10.45 -6.30 -13.00
C GLY A 726 9.18 -6.55 -12.16
N ARG A 727 9.00 -7.78 -11.64
CA ARG A 727 7.80 -8.18 -10.87
C ARG A 727 7.96 -8.15 -9.35
N GLY A 728 9.02 -7.52 -8.83
CA GLY A 728 9.27 -7.45 -7.38
C GLY A 728 9.94 -8.69 -6.75
N ILE A 729 10.00 -9.84 -7.43
CA ILE A 729 10.54 -11.12 -6.91
C ILE A 729 11.93 -10.97 -6.25
N ALA A 730 12.87 -10.27 -6.89
CA ALA A 730 14.22 -10.08 -6.35
C ALA A 730 14.20 -9.42 -4.95
N ARG A 731 13.23 -8.55 -4.67
CA ARG A 731 13.10 -7.87 -3.37
C ARG A 731 12.65 -8.86 -2.30
N GLU A 732 11.69 -9.73 -2.61
CA GLU A 732 11.18 -10.72 -1.66
C GLU A 732 12.24 -11.76 -1.29
N VAL A 733 12.95 -12.32 -2.28
CA VAL A 733 14.01 -13.32 -2.06
C VAL A 733 15.18 -12.72 -1.28
N VAL A 734 15.63 -11.52 -1.66
CA VAL A 734 16.74 -10.87 -0.96
C VAL A 734 16.31 -10.42 0.43
N HIS A 735 15.07 -9.98 0.64
CA HIS A 735 14.55 -9.62 1.97
C HIS A 735 14.58 -10.82 2.93
N GLU A 736 14.09 -11.98 2.49
CA GLU A 736 14.12 -13.21 3.27
C GLU A 736 15.53 -13.65 3.64
N LEU A 737 16.43 -13.65 2.66
CA LEU A 737 17.83 -13.98 2.89
C LEU A 737 18.49 -12.97 3.85
N THR A 738 18.22 -11.67 3.69
CA THR A 738 18.75 -10.61 4.57
C THR A 738 18.32 -10.83 6.01
N ARG A 739 17.05 -11.17 6.25
CA ARG A 739 16.50 -11.46 7.57
C ARG A 739 17.23 -12.66 8.20
N ALA A 740 17.46 -13.72 7.43
CA ALA A 740 18.16 -14.91 7.89
C ALA A 740 19.63 -14.65 8.24
N ILE A 741 20.32 -13.76 7.52
CA ILE A 741 21.70 -13.34 7.81
C ILE A 741 21.77 -12.53 9.10
N LEU A 742 20.90 -11.52 9.24
CA LEU A 742 20.85 -10.66 10.44
C LEU A 742 20.49 -11.45 11.70
N ALA A 743 19.60 -12.44 11.59
CA ALA A 743 19.25 -13.34 12.70
C ALA A 743 20.45 -14.15 13.22
N ARG A 744 21.49 -14.34 12.41
CA ARG A 744 22.74 -15.02 12.78
C ARG A 744 23.82 -14.07 13.30
N GLY A 745 23.48 -12.80 13.52
CA GLY A 745 24.41 -11.78 13.98
C GLY A 745 25.47 -11.38 12.94
N LYS A 746 25.20 -11.65 11.66
CA LYS A 746 26.10 -11.36 10.54
C LYS A 746 25.66 -10.10 9.80
N ILE A 747 26.59 -9.41 9.16
CA ILE A 747 26.36 -8.21 8.38
C ILE A 747 26.11 -8.60 6.92
N PRO A 748 24.88 -8.49 6.42
CA PRO A 748 24.61 -8.70 5.01
C PRO A 748 25.14 -7.51 4.21
N TYR A 749 25.87 -7.78 3.15
CA TYR A 749 26.28 -6.76 2.21
C TYR A 749 26.02 -7.17 0.77
N TYR A 750 25.72 -6.18 -0.06
CA TYR A 750 25.27 -6.34 -1.42
C TYR A 750 26.20 -5.54 -2.33
N SER A 751 26.82 -6.20 -3.30
CA SER A 751 27.85 -5.61 -4.17
C SER A 751 27.31 -5.46 -5.59
N THR A 752 27.41 -4.26 -6.15
CA THR A 752 26.96 -4.04 -7.53
C THR A 752 27.74 -2.91 -8.20
N HIS A 753 27.91 -3.02 -9.52
CA HIS A 753 28.45 -1.92 -10.31
C HIS A 753 27.47 -0.74 -10.33
N VAL A 754 28.01 0.47 -10.46
CA VAL A 754 27.22 1.71 -10.52
C VAL A 754 26.20 1.75 -11.66
N ASP A 755 26.39 0.97 -12.73
CA ASP A 755 25.51 0.92 -13.90
C ASP A 755 24.39 -0.14 -13.80
N ASN A 756 24.49 -1.09 -12.85
CA ASN A 756 23.47 -2.10 -12.64
C ASN A 756 22.33 -1.56 -11.76
N LEU A 757 21.51 -0.68 -12.35
CA LEU A 757 20.41 0.00 -11.67
C LEU A 757 19.40 -0.97 -11.05
N ALA A 758 19.19 -2.16 -11.65
CA ALA A 758 18.26 -3.15 -11.12
C ALA A 758 18.70 -3.68 -9.74
N SER A 759 19.97 -4.05 -9.60
CA SER A 759 20.57 -4.50 -8.34
C SER A 759 20.66 -3.38 -7.31
N ASN A 760 21.07 -2.17 -7.71
CA ASN A 760 21.08 -0.99 -6.85
C ASN A 760 19.67 -0.71 -6.29
N ASN A 761 18.65 -0.79 -7.15
CA ASN A 761 17.26 -0.59 -6.74
C ASN A 761 16.80 -1.63 -5.74
N VAL A 762 17.15 -2.92 -5.89
CA VAL A 762 16.80 -3.95 -4.89
C VAL A 762 17.37 -3.58 -3.53
N ALA A 763 18.67 -3.27 -3.44
CA ALA A 763 19.33 -2.91 -2.19
C ALA A 763 18.67 -1.69 -1.51
N ILE A 764 18.50 -0.59 -2.26
CA ILE A 764 17.93 0.67 -1.73
C ILE A 764 16.47 0.48 -1.26
N HIS A 765 15.66 -0.27 -2.00
CA HIS A 765 14.27 -0.51 -1.61
C HIS A 765 14.15 -1.34 -0.33
N LEU A 766 15.09 -2.25 -0.10
CA LEU A 766 15.19 -3.04 1.13
C LEU A 766 15.79 -2.28 2.31
N GLY A 767 16.18 -1.01 2.11
CA GLY A 767 16.73 -0.18 3.18
C GLY A 767 18.24 -0.33 3.39
N TYR A 768 18.93 -1.02 2.48
CA TYR A 768 20.39 -0.97 2.44
C TYR A 768 20.85 0.46 2.12
N TRP A 769 22.01 0.85 2.65
CA TRP A 769 22.66 2.11 2.31
C TRP A 769 24.04 1.85 1.70
N PRO A 770 24.51 2.71 0.78
CA PRO A 770 25.88 2.62 0.28
C PRO A 770 26.83 2.95 1.43
N ALA A 771 27.73 2.02 1.73
CA ALA A 771 28.63 2.11 2.87
C ALA A 771 30.06 2.43 2.43
N TRP A 772 30.52 1.84 1.33
CA TRP A 772 31.81 2.16 0.73
C TRP A 772 31.81 1.82 -0.77
N THR A 773 32.81 2.34 -1.48
CA THR A 773 33.03 2.11 -2.90
C THR A 773 34.41 1.53 -3.12
N GLU A 774 34.53 0.56 -4.03
CA GLU A 774 35.81 -0.08 -4.39
C GLU A 774 36.10 0.02 -5.89
N ILE A 775 37.37 0.20 -6.22
CA ILE A 775 37.96 -0.02 -7.55
C ILE A 775 39.07 -1.04 -7.37
N TYR A 776 39.21 -2.04 -8.23
CA TYR A 776 40.28 -3.03 -8.10
C TYR A 776 40.69 -3.64 -9.44
N ALA A 777 41.95 -4.02 -9.54
CA ALA A 777 42.48 -4.77 -10.67
C ALA A 777 42.01 -6.24 -10.60
N ARG A 778 41.66 -6.81 -11.77
CA ARG A 778 41.25 -8.21 -11.94
C ARG A 778 41.92 -8.81 -13.17
N ASP A 779 42.28 -10.09 -13.11
CA ASP A 779 42.91 -10.80 -14.23
C ASP A 779 41.90 -11.10 -15.36
N LEU A 780 42.32 -10.88 -16.61
CA LEU A 780 41.57 -11.21 -17.83
C LEU A 780 41.34 -12.72 -18.01
N SER A 781 42.16 -13.57 -17.38
CA SER A 781 42.03 -15.04 -17.46
C SER A 781 40.95 -15.62 -16.53
N ARG A 782 40.34 -14.78 -15.67
CA ARG A 782 39.34 -15.16 -14.64
C ARG A 782 37.98 -14.48 -14.84
N THR A 783 37.68 -14.01 -16.05
CA THR A 783 36.36 -13.46 -16.46
C THR A 783 35.44 -14.51 -17.04
#